data_AF-A0A1I1QSX2-F1
#
_entry.id   AF-A0A1I1QSX2-F1
#
_cell.length_a   1.000
_cell.length_b   1.000
_cell.length_c   1.000
_cell.angle_alpha   90.00
_cell.angle_beta   90.00
_cell.angle_gamma   90.00
#
_symmetry.space_group_name_H-M   'P 1'
#
loop_
_entity.id
_entity.type
_entity.pdbx_description
1 polymer ?
#
loop_
_entity_poly.entity_id
_entity_poly.type
_entity_poly.pdbx_seq_one_letter_code
_entity_poly.pdbx_strand_id
1 'polypeptide(L)'
;MPNLTLSVLDYLIIVTVLIINLYFGLRYAKNQNTTQTYFAAKGRVPAWAIGMSLLATLISSVTFLGYPSEGYSSNWILLVQGLMVPIVLLGTIWFIVPLYRKVIGLSTYEYFEKRFGSFARYYSSIAFVLRQFSSMGTVFFLLAVALTNMTGGNTFYIIVLVGLIIIAVNLLGGIEAVIWLDVFQGFMLFASGILCVTVIIFSVKGGLPEIINVASASNRTGFGPYELDFTKLTFIVMVINGAFYAVQKYGTDQTVVQRYLTAKTDKAAIKASILGISLTVPVWALFMFIGTALFVYYKQQPLPSSLRPDAVFPYFIMTKFPTGVVGFILAAMISAAICSLSADLNSLAAVGLEDFYKKFRPARTDKEYLTISKGIVVLSGIIAIGIGAIYLQAGNEGVLGIVFTLYAIFSGGIVGIFLLGIFSARANKQGINIAIIICILFTAYAFLTSTKIGYGDNKRLLLDLGNYNFTHHKLMLGVYSHLIVIGVGYVASLFFPKPKLDRNLLYSGWRTASREAAKETAEASIRAKFDAASKLGVLVLLLGCSLVASAQTSDDQFKKPLKEVIGEIEHRYAVKIRYPEELIKDKFVTYADWRFRPADVEKTMTNILASQDITFAKEGDKKYKLQAFQYHLKTPDEGKQQLDYLATLYTDVASWEKRKAELKTCMWHALKLSHLPAKPNSQPIITNKRTYDGYTVENVAIETLPGLYVTGSLYKPLNTKVLMPVILNPDGHFGDGRYRADAQYRCAMQARMGAIAFSYDLFAWGESALQFKPEDHRKSLAQTIQVLNGMRSLDWLLTLKNADPKRVAISGGSGGGSQTMLLTALDDRITLSVPVVMLSSYHSGGCPCESGMGVHLCGTGTNNVEIAAMAAPRPQLAITDGKDWTQHVPDTEFPFLQRIYEFYGKTDAVKNVHLPQEGHDYGVNKRLALYDFLAKNFALDLKKVQDKSGNIDESKCTIEKYPAMYVFGEKGENLPVNAIRKFEDLEKLMQ
;
A
#
# COMPACT_ATOMS: atom_id res chain seq x y z
N MET A 1 39.66 -4.97 17.71
CA MET A 1 38.89 -6.05 18.39
C MET A 1 39.90 -7.11 18.81
N PRO A 2 40.04 -7.46 20.10
CA PRO A 2 41.01 -8.49 20.49
C PRO A 2 40.45 -9.88 20.13
N ASN A 3 41.16 -10.63 19.28
CA ASN A 3 41.06 -12.08 19.03
C ASN A 3 39.69 -12.70 18.69
N LEU A 4 38.86 -12.03 17.88
CA LEU A 4 37.76 -12.71 17.17
C LEU A 4 38.24 -13.05 15.75
N THR A 5 38.92 -14.18 15.60
CA THR A 5 39.35 -14.68 14.29
C THR A 5 38.28 -15.59 13.70
N LEU A 6 38.06 -15.50 12.39
CA LEU A 6 37.22 -16.45 11.65
C LEU A 6 37.69 -17.89 11.86
N SER A 7 36.73 -18.80 12.00
CA SER A 7 37.03 -20.22 12.04
C SER A 7 37.42 -20.76 10.66
N VAL A 8 38.00 -21.95 10.62
CA VAL A 8 38.28 -22.67 9.37
C VAL A 8 37.00 -22.89 8.55
N LEU A 9 35.87 -23.17 9.22
CA LEU A 9 34.58 -23.38 8.54
C LEU A 9 34.09 -22.11 7.83
N ASP A 10 34.27 -20.94 8.45
CA ASP A 10 33.88 -19.66 7.84
C ASP A 10 34.70 -19.39 6.56
N TYR A 11 36.01 -19.64 6.61
CA TYR A 11 36.87 -19.52 5.44
C TYR A 11 36.50 -20.50 4.34
N LEU A 12 36.18 -21.75 4.68
CA LEU A 12 35.74 -22.76 3.69
C LEU A 12 34.47 -22.31 2.96
N ILE A 13 33.50 -21.72 3.66
CA ILE A 13 32.27 -21.19 3.05
C ILE A 13 32.59 -20.04 2.10
N ILE A 14 33.41 -19.08 2.53
CA ILE A 14 33.82 -17.94 1.69
C ILE A 14 34.52 -18.43 0.42
N VAL A 15 35.51 -19.32 0.56
CA VAL A 15 36.25 -19.89 -0.58
C VAL A 15 35.32 -20.66 -1.51
N THR A 16 34.38 -21.45 -0.98
CA THR A 16 33.40 -22.18 -1.78
C THR A 16 32.55 -21.24 -2.62
N VAL A 17 32.06 -20.14 -2.04
CA VAL A 17 31.27 -19.12 -2.76
C VAL A 17 32.11 -18.43 -3.84
N LEU A 18 33.38 -18.14 -3.58
CA LEU A 18 34.30 -17.58 -4.59
C LEU A 18 34.58 -18.57 -5.73
N ILE A 19 34.70 -19.87 -5.44
CA ILE A 19 34.83 -20.92 -6.46
C ILE A 19 33.56 -21.02 -7.30
N ILE A 20 32.37 -20.96 -6.70
CA ILE A 20 31.10 -20.91 -7.42
C ILE A 20 31.10 -19.70 -8.36
N ASN A 21 31.54 -18.53 -7.89
CA ASN A 21 31.60 -17.33 -8.73
C ASN A 21 32.50 -17.53 -9.97
N LEU A 22 33.68 -18.12 -9.78
CA LEU A 22 34.60 -18.45 -10.86
C LEU A 22 34.01 -19.49 -11.82
N TYR A 23 33.32 -20.50 -11.29
CA TYR A 23 32.65 -21.54 -12.08
C TYR A 23 31.63 -20.94 -13.04
N PHE A 24 30.78 -20.01 -12.60
CA PHE A 24 29.84 -19.33 -13.49
C PHE A 24 30.56 -18.55 -14.60
N GLY A 25 31.65 -17.84 -14.28
CA GLY A 25 32.49 -17.19 -15.30
C GLY A 25 33.00 -18.18 -16.36
N LEU A 26 33.51 -19.33 -15.93
CA LEU A 26 34.03 -20.39 -16.82
C LEU A 26 32.93 -21.09 -17.63
N ARG A 27 31.77 -21.35 -17.02
CA ARG A 27 30.60 -22.01 -17.62
C ARG A 27 30.14 -21.30 -18.89
N TYR A 28 30.11 -19.98 -18.87
CA TYR A 28 29.65 -19.16 -20.00
C TYR A 28 30.77 -18.72 -20.94
N ALA A 29 32.04 -18.92 -20.57
CA ALA A 29 33.20 -18.46 -21.35
C ALA A 29 33.25 -19.01 -22.78
N LYS A 30 32.91 -20.29 -22.97
CA LYS A 30 32.91 -20.96 -24.29
C LYS A 30 31.91 -20.36 -25.28
N ASN A 31 30.91 -19.63 -24.78
CA ASN A 31 29.85 -19.03 -25.61
C ASN A 31 30.19 -17.59 -26.04
N GLN A 32 31.25 -16.98 -25.51
CA GLN A 32 31.59 -15.57 -25.70
C GLN A 32 32.49 -15.34 -26.94
N ASN A 33 31.92 -15.55 -28.13
CA ASN A 33 32.65 -15.47 -29.41
C ASN A 33 32.39 -14.16 -30.19
N THR A 34 31.43 -13.33 -29.76
CA THR A 34 31.10 -12.06 -30.42
C THR A 34 30.82 -10.95 -29.41
N THR A 35 30.98 -9.69 -29.78
CA THR A 35 30.62 -8.55 -28.91
C THR A 35 29.15 -8.56 -28.53
N GLN A 36 28.27 -8.96 -29.45
CA GLN A 36 26.83 -9.07 -29.21
C GLN A 36 26.49 -10.12 -28.14
N THR A 37 27.13 -11.31 -28.17
CA THR A 37 26.94 -12.29 -27.09
C THR A 37 27.52 -11.78 -25.76
N TYR A 38 28.69 -11.13 -25.82
CA TYR A 38 29.42 -10.67 -24.64
C TYR A 38 28.72 -9.55 -23.88
N PHE A 39 28.05 -8.62 -24.58
CA PHE A 39 27.43 -7.44 -23.97
C PHE A 39 25.90 -7.45 -23.90
N ALA A 40 25.23 -8.21 -24.76
CA ALA A 40 23.77 -8.23 -24.86
C ALA A 40 23.13 -9.62 -24.75
N ALA A 41 23.93 -10.70 -24.59
CA ALA A 41 23.46 -12.08 -24.45
C ALA A 41 22.45 -12.55 -25.53
N LYS A 42 22.40 -11.88 -26.69
CA LYS A 42 21.48 -12.12 -27.81
C LYS A 42 20.00 -12.24 -27.40
N GLY A 43 19.56 -11.49 -26.38
CA GLY A 43 18.14 -11.53 -25.96
C GLY A 43 17.71 -12.82 -25.25
N ARG A 44 18.64 -13.69 -24.84
CA ARG A 44 18.34 -15.03 -24.29
C ARG A 44 17.96 -15.04 -22.82
N VAL A 45 18.18 -13.92 -22.11
CA VAL A 45 18.01 -13.88 -20.66
C VAL A 45 16.53 -13.66 -20.32
N PRO A 46 15.91 -14.48 -19.44
CA PRO A 46 14.52 -14.30 -19.04
C PRO A 46 14.33 -13.05 -18.19
N ALA A 47 13.15 -12.44 -18.28
CA ALA A 47 12.84 -11.17 -17.62
C ALA A 47 13.06 -11.19 -16.09
N TRP A 48 12.76 -12.31 -15.42
CA TRP A 48 12.92 -12.41 -13.97
C TRP A 48 14.40 -12.37 -13.56
N ALA A 49 15.30 -13.01 -14.33
CA ALA A 49 16.74 -13.01 -14.06
C ALA A 49 17.35 -11.64 -14.32
N ILE A 50 16.89 -10.95 -15.38
CA ILE A 50 17.27 -9.54 -15.63
C ILE A 50 16.80 -8.66 -14.47
N GLY A 51 15.59 -8.88 -13.94
CA GLY A 51 15.08 -8.12 -12.80
C GLY A 51 15.88 -8.33 -11.52
N MET A 52 16.23 -9.58 -11.20
CA MET A 52 17.15 -9.89 -10.08
C MET A 52 18.54 -9.27 -10.28
N SER A 53 19.03 -9.26 -11.52
CA SER A 53 20.30 -8.61 -11.85
C SER A 53 20.25 -7.09 -11.72
N LEU A 54 19.13 -6.46 -12.10
CA LEU A 54 18.90 -5.04 -11.86
C LEU A 54 18.86 -4.73 -10.35
N LEU A 55 18.23 -5.59 -9.54
CA LEU A 55 18.28 -5.47 -8.09
C LEU A 55 19.72 -5.55 -7.56
N ALA A 56 20.47 -6.59 -7.94
CA ALA A 56 21.82 -6.81 -7.43
C ALA A 56 22.77 -5.69 -7.84
N THR A 57 22.57 -5.09 -9.01
CA THR A 57 23.34 -3.93 -9.48
C THR A 57 23.13 -2.69 -8.61
N LEU A 58 21.97 -2.56 -7.98
CA LEU A 58 21.61 -1.41 -7.15
C LEU A 58 22.00 -1.61 -5.68
N ILE A 59 22.49 -2.79 -5.33
CA ILE A 59 22.90 -3.12 -3.97
C ILE A 59 24.40 -3.40 -3.97
N SER A 60 25.13 -2.63 -3.16
CA SER A 60 26.58 -2.77 -3.02
C SER A 60 26.97 -2.86 -1.55
N SER A 61 28.28 -2.91 -1.27
CA SER A 61 28.81 -2.78 0.08
C SER A 61 28.36 -1.48 0.77
N VAL A 62 28.04 -0.42 0.02
CA VAL A 62 27.45 0.82 0.56
C VAL A 62 26.08 0.55 1.19
N THR A 63 25.23 -0.25 0.56
CA THR A 63 23.95 -0.66 1.16
C THR A 63 24.17 -1.61 2.32
N PHE A 64 25.07 -2.60 2.17
CA PHE A 64 25.27 -3.62 3.19
C PHE A 64 25.83 -3.05 4.50
N LEU A 65 26.74 -2.07 4.42
CA LEU A 65 27.44 -1.51 5.58
C LEU A 65 27.01 -0.08 5.91
N GLY A 66 26.80 0.74 4.88
CA GLY A 66 26.43 2.15 5.05
C GLY A 66 25.01 2.34 5.57
N TYR A 67 24.03 1.57 5.09
CA TYR A 67 22.64 1.72 5.54
C TYR A 67 22.46 1.31 7.00
N PRO A 68 23.03 0.18 7.48
CA PRO A 68 23.02 -0.11 8.91
C PRO A 68 23.75 0.95 9.75
N SER A 69 24.86 1.51 9.25
CA SER A 69 25.58 2.58 9.94
C SER A 69 24.73 3.84 10.10
N GLU A 70 24.03 4.26 9.03
CA GLU A 70 23.12 5.40 9.07
C GLU A 70 21.91 5.12 9.97
N GLY A 71 21.27 3.96 9.82
CA GLY A 71 20.12 3.57 10.65
C GLY A 71 20.47 3.48 12.14
N TYR A 72 21.72 3.18 12.48
CA TYR A 72 22.22 3.19 13.86
C TYR A 72 22.48 4.61 14.39
N SER A 73 23.14 5.45 13.59
CA SER A 73 23.62 6.78 14.00
C SER A 73 22.60 7.91 13.83
N SER A 74 21.64 7.75 12.92
CA SER A 74 20.75 8.80 12.41
C SER A 74 19.32 8.25 12.24
N ASN A 75 18.65 8.45 11.10
CA ASN A 75 17.30 7.98 10.81
C ASN A 75 17.20 7.42 9.38
N TRP A 76 16.00 7.34 8.81
CA TRP A 76 15.76 6.71 7.52
C TRP A 76 15.88 7.65 6.31
N ILE A 77 16.43 8.87 6.47
CA ILE A 77 16.53 9.90 5.42
C ILE A 77 17.20 9.40 4.12
N LEU A 78 18.19 8.50 4.20
CA LEU A 78 18.84 7.93 3.01
C LEU A 78 17.91 7.05 2.15
N LEU A 79 16.82 6.51 2.71
CA LEU A 79 15.81 5.78 1.93
C LEU A 79 15.04 6.68 0.99
N VAL A 80 14.88 7.96 1.31
CA VAL A 80 14.05 8.90 0.53
C VAL A 80 14.52 8.96 -0.92
N GLN A 81 15.85 9.05 -1.14
CA GLN A 81 16.43 9.05 -2.49
C GLN A 81 16.06 7.78 -3.26
N GLY A 82 16.11 6.61 -2.59
CA GLY A 82 15.73 5.32 -3.15
C GLY A 82 14.23 5.18 -3.41
N LEU A 83 13.37 5.70 -2.53
CA LEU A 83 11.92 5.68 -2.65
C LEU A 83 11.42 6.51 -3.84
N MET A 84 12.19 7.53 -4.28
CA MET A 84 11.87 8.27 -5.51
C MET A 84 12.03 7.45 -6.79
N VAL A 85 12.83 6.38 -6.76
CA VAL A 85 13.07 5.51 -7.93
C VAL A 85 11.78 4.85 -8.45
N PRO A 86 11.00 4.09 -7.66
CA PRO A 86 9.72 3.54 -8.12
C PRO A 86 8.75 4.64 -8.57
N ILE A 87 8.66 5.75 -7.82
CA ILE A 87 7.72 6.85 -8.10
C ILE A 87 7.96 7.43 -9.50
N VAL A 88 9.21 7.76 -9.83
CA VAL A 88 9.57 8.31 -11.15
C VAL A 88 9.40 7.29 -12.26
N LEU A 89 9.66 6.01 -11.99
CA LEU A 89 9.62 4.97 -13.01
C LEU A 89 8.23 4.51 -13.40
N LEU A 90 7.26 4.56 -12.48
CA LEU A 90 5.86 4.29 -12.81
C LEU A 90 5.38 5.14 -14.00
N GLY A 91 5.88 6.37 -14.12
CA GLY A 91 5.56 7.28 -15.22
C GLY A 91 6.46 7.20 -16.45
N THR A 92 7.69 6.68 -16.35
CA THR A 92 8.70 6.84 -17.42
C THR A 92 9.18 5.54 -18.06
N ILE A 93 9.11 4.39 -17.39
CA ILE A 93 9.72 3.14 -17.85
C ILE A 93 9.12 2.61 -19.17
N TRP A 94 7.80 2.82 -19.36
CA TRP A 94 7.04 2.41 -20.54
C TRP A 94 7.50 3.10 -21.82
N PHE A 95 8.17 4.24 -21.69
CA PHE A 95 8.73 4.99 -22.80
C PHE A 95 10.25 4.81 -22.91
N ILE A 96 10.97 4.89 -21.79
CA ILE A 96 12.45 4.82 -21.79
C ILE A 96 12.96 3.49 -22.34
N VAL A 97 12.32 2.37 -21.97
CA VAL A 97 12.76 1.04 -22.43
C VAL A 97 12.58 0.86 -23.95
N PRO A 98 11.39 1.10 -24.53
CA PRO A 98 11.23 1.03 -25.99
C PRO A 98 12.09 2.04 -26.75
N LEU A 99 12.28 3.25 -26.20
CA LEU A 99 13.15 4.27 -26.78
C LEU A 99 14.56 3.70 -27.01
N TYR A 100 15.23 3.28 -25.94
CA TYR A 100 16.60 2.79 -26.06
C TYR A 100 16.71 1.54 -26.93
N ARG A 101 15.82 0.57 -26.75
CA ARG A 101 15.83 -0.66 -27.55
C ARG A 101 15.64 -0.41 -29.05
N LYS A 102 15.04 0.72 -29.45
CA LYS A 102 14.86 1.11 -30.85
C LYS A 102 16.00 1.98 -31.38
N VAL A 103 16.55 2.87 -30.55
CA VAL A 103 17.41 3.97 -31.03
C VAL A 103 18.90 3.81 -30.72
N ILE A 104 19.33 2.86 -29.89
CA ILE A 104 20.76 2.63 -29.63
C ILE A 104 21.17 1.19 -29.98
N GLY A 105 22.45 0.99 -30.28
CA GLY A 105 23.03 -0.33 -30.49
C GLY A 105 23.46 -0.97 -29.17
N LEU A 106 24.35 -0.32 -28.44
CA LEU A 106 24.86 -0.82 -27.16
C LEU A 106 25.14 0.28 -26.14
N SER A 107 25.71 1.41 -26.53
CA SER A 107 25.97 2.52 -25.61
C SER A 107 24.75 3.42 -25.46
N THR A 108 24.40 3.72 -24.22
CA THR A 108 23.36 4.70 -23.85
C THR A 108 23.61 6.05 -24.50
N TYR A 109 24.89 6.44 -24.63
CA TYR A 109 25.29 7.77 -25.10
C TYR A 109 25.19 7.93 -26.62
N GLU A 110 24.94 6.85 -27.38
CA GLU A 110 24.55 6.94 -28.78
C GLU A 110 23.27 7.76 -28.97
N TYR A 111 22.34 7.70 -28.01
CA TYR A 111 21.12 8.52 -28.02
C TYR A 111 21.46 10.02 -28.03
N PHE A 112 22.41 10.44 -27.19
CA PHE A 112 22.84 11.85 -27.14
C PHE A 112 23.53 12.30 -28.42
N GLU A 113 24.30 11.42 -29.09
CA GLU A 113 24.86 11.75 -30.40
C GLU A 113 23.77 11.92 -31.46
N LYS A 114 22.80 11.00 -31.50
CA LYS A 114 21.67 11.10 -32.45
C LYS A 114 20.83 12.36 -32.21
N ARG A 115 20.74 12.82 -30.97
CA ARG A 115 19.90 13.97 -30.60
C ARG A 115 20.62 15.32 -30.70
N PHE A 116 21.89 15.39 -30.31
CA PHE A 116 22.64 16.65 -30.12
C PHE A 116 24.07 16.61 -30.69
N GLY A 117 24.53 15.47 -31.20
CA GLY A 117 25.85 15.31 -31.81
C GLY A 117 26.93 14.86 -30.83
N SER A 118 28.15 14.66 -31.36
CA SER A 118 29.21 13.92 -30.67
C SER A 118 29.71 14.58 -29.38
N PHE A 119 29.64 15.91 -29.25
CA PHE A 119 30.04 16.58 -28.01
C PHE A 119 29.20 16.14 -26.81
N ALA A 120 27.87 16.05 -26.97
CA ALA A 120 26.98 15.58 -25.91
C ALA A 120 27.24 14.10 -25.57
N ARG A 121 27.54 13.25 -26.58
CA ARG A 121 27.94 11.85 -26.36
C ARG A 121 29.22 11.73 -25.55
N TYR A 122 30.31 12.37 -25.98
CA TYR A 122 31.61 12.29 -25.29
C TYR A 122 31.56 12.88 -23.90
N TYR A 123 30.89 14.03 -23.72
CA TYR A 123 30.71 14.62 -22.39
C TYR A 123 30.05 13.61 -21.45
N SER A 124 28.94 13.01 -21.88
CA SER A 124 28.14 12.11 -21.03
C SER A 124 28.82 10.76 -20.79
N SER A 125 29.54 10.22 -21.79
CA SER A 125 30.27 8.96 -21.64
C SER A 125 31.52 9.10 -20.77
N ILE A 126 32.28 10.20 -20.91
CA ILE A 126 33.43 10.51 -20.02
C ILE A 126 32.95 10.71 -18.59
N ALA A 127 31.90 11.51 -18.41
CA ALA A 127 31.23 11.72 -17.14
C ALA A 127 30.84 10.39 -16.46
N PHE A 128 30.21 9.49 -17.21
CA PHE A 128 29.87 8.15 -16.73
C PHE A 128 31.09 7.35 -16.33
N VAL A 129 32.12 7.27 -17.17
CA VAL A 129 33.34 6.50 -16.92
C VAL A 129 34.02 6.98 -15.63
N LEU A 130 34.19 8.29 -15.46
CA LEU A 130 34.84 8.87 -14.28
C LEU A 130 34.03 8.64 -13.00
N ARG A 131 32.71 8.83 -13.07
CA ARG A 131 31.81 8.52 -11.95
C ARG A 131 31.87 7.04 -11.58
N GLN A 132 31.92 6.16 -12.57
CA GLN A 132 31.94 4.71 -12.36
C GLN A 132 33.20 4.28 -11.62
N PHE A 133 34.36 4.78 -12.05
CA PHE A 133 35.63 4.51 -11.37
C PHE A 133 35.66 5.00 -9.93
N SER A 134 35.12 6.19 -9.66
CA SER A 134 34.94 6.69 -8.27
C SER A 134 34.05 5.77 -7.44
N SER A 135 32.93 5.31 -8.01
CA SER A 135 32.01 4.38 -7.34
C SER A 135 32.68 3.04 -7.04
N MET A 136 33.37 2.46 -8.02
CA MET A 136 34.07 1.18 -7.86
C MET A 136 35.16 1.25 -6.78
N GLY A 137 35.95 2.33 -6.75
CA GLY A 137 36.95 2.55 -5.70
C GLY A 137 36.34 2.63 -4.30
N THR A 138 35.14 3.23 -4.18
CA THR A 138 34.39 3.29 -2.92
C THR A 138 33.97 1.90 -2.45
N VAL A 139 33.42 1.09 -3.35
CA VAL A 139 32.97 -0.27 -3.04
C VAL A 139 34.14 -1.13 -2.59
N PHE A 140 35.29 -1.07 -3.29
CA PHE A 140 36.52 -1.76 -2.90
C PHE A 140 37.02 -1.34 -1.53
N PHE A 141 37.09 -0.03 -1.28
CA PHE A 141 37.58 0.51 -0.02
C PHE A 141 36.71 0.07 1.16
N LEU A 142 35.39 0.26 1.09
CA LEU A 142 34.46 -0.11 2.16
C LEU A 142 34.47 -1.61 2.44
N LEU A 143 34.48 -2.44 1.39
CA LEU A 143 34.57 -3.89 1.54
C LEU A 143 35.86 -4.30 2.23
N ALA A 144 36.99 -3.75 1.80
CA ALA A 144 38.29 -4.13 2.33
C ALA A 144 38.46 -3.71 3.79
N VAL A 145 38.00 -2.51 4.17
CA VAL A 145 38.02 -2.05 5.58
C VAL A 145 37.17 -2.97 6.45
N ALA A 146 35.97 -3.35 6.02
CA ALA A 146 35.12 -4.27 6.76
C ALA A 146 35.76 -5.65 6.93
N LEU A 147 36.32 -6.21 5.85
CA LEU A 147 37.02 -7.50 5.91
C LEU A 147 38.28 -7.44 6.78
N THR A 148 39.06 -6.37 6.73
CA THR A 148 40.20 -6.17 7.64
C THR A 148 39.75 -6.17 9.10
N ASN A 149 38.67 -5.45 9.42
CA ASN A 149 38.15 -5.41 10.80
C ASN A 149 37.67 -6.76 11.32
N MET A 150 37.23 -7.66 10.42
CA MET A 150 36.70 -8.98 10.78
C MET A 150 37.74 -10.11 10.70
N THR A 151 38.78 -9.97 9.87
CA THR A 151 39.80 -11.01 9.63
C THR A 151 41.17 -10.69 10.21
N GLY A 152 41.45 -9.41 10.50
CA GLY A 152 42.79 -8.91 10.80
C GLY A 152 43.73 -8.83 9.60
N GLY A 153 43.24 -9.14 8.38
CA GLY A 153 44.04 -9.10 7.15
C GLY A 153 44.38 -7.68 6.69
N ASN A 154 45.48 -7.53 5.95
CA ASN A 154 45.87 -6.23 5.39
C ASN A 154 44.90 -5.76 4.31
N THR A 155 44.39 -4.54 4.45
CA THR A 155 43.35 -3.95 3.59
C THR A 155 43.76 -3.88 2.12
N PHE A 156 45.03 -3.55 1.83
CA PHE A 156 45.52 -3.45 0.45
C PHE A 156 45.49 -4.80 -0.27
N TYR A 157 45.98 -5.87 0.39
CA TYR A 157 45.96 -7.22 -0.21
C TYR A 157 44.54 -7.74 -0.43
N ILE A 158 43.58 -7.38 0.44
CA ILE A 158 42.17 -7.72 0.24
C ILE A 158 41.60 -7.02 -1.00
N ILE A 159 41.89 -5.73 -1.22
CA ILE A 159 41.49 -5.00 -2.44
C ILE A 159 42.03 -5.70 -3.68
N VAL A 160 43.33 -6.00 -3.69
CA VAL A 160 43.99 -6.65 -4.84
C VAL A 160 43.39 -8.02 -5.11
N LEU A 161 43.24 -8.86 -4.08
CA LEU A 161 42.70 -10.22 -4.22
C LEU A 161 41.27 -10.22 -4.78
N VAL A 162 40.38 -9.44 -4.16
CA VAL A 162 38.97 -9.33 -4.61
C VAL A 162 38.92 -8.74 -6.01
N GLY A 163 39.74 -7.72 -6.30
CA GLY A 163 39.81 -7.11 -7.62
C GLY A 163 40.26 -8.08 -8.73
N LEU A 164 41.29 -8.89 -8.47
CA LEU A 164 41.75 -9.92 -9.41
C LEU A 164 40.67 -10.97 -9.69
N ILE A 165 39.93 -11.39 -8.66
CA ILE A 165 38.82 -12.34 -8.81
C ILE A 165 37.72 -11.72 -9.69
N ILE A 166 37.34 -10.47 -9.44
CA ILE A 166 36.30 -9.76 -10.21
C ILE A 166 36.73 -9.61 -11.67
N ILE A 167 37.99 -9.26 -11.94
CA ILE A 167 38.53 -9.18 -13.30
C ILE A 167 38.42 -10.53 -13.99
N ALA A 168 38.88 -11.61 -13.33
CA ALA A 168 38.87 -12.95 -13.91
C ALA A 168 37.45 -13.41 -14.28
N VAL A 169 36.48 -13.21 -13.39
CA VAL A 169 35.08 -13.61 -13.62
C VAL A 169 34.45 -12.85 -14.79
N ASN A 170 34.65 -11.53 -14.86
CA ASN A 170 34.06 -10.68 -15.91
C ASN A 170 34.71 -10.87 -17.27
N LEU A 171 36.03 -11.09 -17.28
CA LEU A 171 36.80 -11.31 -18.50
C LEU A 171 36.29 -12.53 -19.28
N LEU A 172 35.91 -13.59 -18.55
CA LEU A 172 35.52 -14.87 -19.12
C LEU A 172 34.02 -14.92 -19.45
N GLY A 173 33.15 -14.51 -18.53
CA GLY A 173 31.73 -14.85 -18.59
C GLY A 173 30.82 -13.97 -19.46
N GLY A 174 31.18 -12.70 -19.69
CA GLY A 174 30.30 -11.73 -20.36
C GLY A 174 29.03 -11.41 -19.55
N ILE A 175 28.12 -10.60 -20.11
CA ILE A 175 26.92 -10.12 -19.40
C ILE A 175 26.00 -11.24 -18.93
N GLU A 176 25.97 -12.37 -19.63
CA GLU A 176 25.13 -13.52 -19.28
C GLU A 176 25.59 -14.16 -17.96
N ALA A 177 26.91 -14.32 -17.78
CA ALA A 177 27.45 -14.78 -16.50
C ALA A 177 27.20 -13.77 -15.37
N VAL A 178 27.39 -12.48 -15.65
CA VAL A 178 27.11 -11.40 -14.68
C VAL A 178 25.67 -11.50 -14.18
N ILE A 179 24.69 -11.65 -15.08
CA ILE A 179 23.28 -11.74 -14.68
C ILE A 179 23.01 -12.97 -13.82
N TRP A 180 23.52 -14.15 -14.17
CA TRP A 180 23.28 -15.36 -13.37
C TRP A 180 23.99 -15.35 -12.02
N LEU A 181 25.18 -14.76 -11.96
CA LEU A 181 25.87 -14.48 -10.69
C LEU A 181 25.03 -13.55 -9.82
N ASP A 182 24.52 -12.46 -10.40
CA ASP A 182 23.67 -11.53 -9.70
C ASP A 182 22.42 -12.21 -9.11
N VAL A 183 21.81 -13.19 -9.81
CA VAL A 183 20.69 -13.98 -9.27
C VAL A 183 21.10 -14.75 -8.01
N PHE A 184 22.18 -15.55 -8.12
CA PHE A 184 22.68 -16.37 -7.01
C PHE A 184 23.04 -15.50 -5.79
N GLN A 185 23.78 -14.43 -6.04
CA GLN A 185 24.29 -13.52 -5.03
C GLN A 185 23.17 -12.66 -4.42
N GLY A 186 22.16 -12.28 -5.22
CA GLY A 186 20.95 -11.62 -4.74
C GLY A 186 20.22 -12.45 -3.69
N PHE A 187 20.02 -13.76 -3.92
CA PHE A 187 19.41 -14.65 -2.92
C PHE A 187 20.23 -14.75 -1.63
N MET A 188 21.56 -14.89 -1.76
CA MET A 188 22.43 -14.91 -0.58
C MET A 188 22.33 -13.63 0.25
N LEU A 189 22.29 -12.48 -0.42
CA LEU A 189 22.13 -11.19 0.21
C LEU A 189 20.81 -11.09 0.99
N PHE A 190 19.68 -11.45 0.37
CA PHE A 190 18.38 -11.48 1.04
C PHE A 190 18.38 -12.40 2.26
N ALA A 191 18.89 -13.62 2.10
CA ALA A 191 18.99 -14.59 3.19
C ALA A 191 19.84 -14.05 4.35
N SER A 192 20.98 -13.42 4.05
CA SER A 192 21.86 -12.83 5.06
C SER A 192 21.19 -11.68 5.83
N GLY A 193 20.45 -10.79 5.14
CA GLY A 193 19.75 -9.68 5.78
C GLY A 193 18.60 -10.13 6.67
N ILE A 194 17.78 -11.09 6.19
CA ILE A 194 16.67 -11.68 6.97
C ILE A 194 17.23 -12.39 8.21
N LEU A 195 18.29 -13.17 8.05
CA LEU A 195 18.96 -13.83 9.16
C LEU A 195 19.46 -12.82 10.20
N CYS A 196 20.08 -11.73 9.75
CA CYS A 196 20.55 -10.66 10.62
C CYS A 196 19.41 -10.03 11.44
N VAL A 197 18.35 -9.58 10.76
CA VAL A 197 17.19 -8.98 11.44
C VAL A 197 16.54 -9.95 12.42
N THR A 198 16.36 -11.21 12.02
CA THR A 198 15.74 -12.23 12.86
C THR A 198 16.51 -12.40 14.17
N VAL A 199 17.84 -12.57 14.09
CA VAL A 199 18.67 -12.70 15.29
C VAL A 199 18.65 -11.44 16.15
N ILE A 200 18.67 -10.24 15.55
CA ILE A 200 18.56 -8.99 16.32
C ILE A 200 17.22 -8.91 17.06
N ILE A 201 16.10 -9.18 16.39
CA ILE A 201 14.75 -9.15 16.99
C ILE A 201 14.68 -10.07 18.21
N PHE A 202 15.18 -11.29 18.11
CA PHE A 202 15.18 -12.24 19.23
C PHE A 202 16.23 -11.93 20.30
N SER A 203 17.23 -11.09 19.99
CA SER A 203 18.27 -10.67 20.94
C SER A 203 17.90 -9.42 21.74
N VAL A 204 16.88 -8.66 21.30
CA VAL A 204 16.36 -7.48 22.02
C VAL A 204 15.28 -7.94 23.01
N LYS A 205 15.42 -7.58 24.29
CA LYS A 205 14.40 -7.82 25.30
C LYS A 205 13.14 -7.02 24.93
N GLY A 206 12.02 -7.70 24.74
CA GLY A 206 10.76 -7.09 24.25
C GLY A 206 10.54 -7.20 22.74
N GLY A 207 11.51 -7.75 21.99
CA GLY A 207 11.34 -8.11 20.58
C GLY A 207 11.08 -6.93 19.65
N LEU A 208 10.37 -7.20 18.55
CA LEU A 208 10.03 -6.20 17.53
C LEU A 208 9.23 -5.00 18.07
N PRO A 209 8.21 -5.17 18.95
CA PRO A 209 7.50 -4.03 19.54
C PRO A 209 8.42 -3.06 20.28
N GLU A 210 9.37 -3.58 21.08
CA GLU A 210 10.35 -2.74 21.79
C GLU A 210 11.26 -1.99 20.82
N ILE A 211 11.72 -2.67 19.76
CA ILE A 211 12.53 -2.03 18.71
C ILE A 211 11.78 -0.85 18.09
N ILE A 212 10.51 -1.04 17.71
CA ILE A 212 9.70 0.01 17.09
C ILE A 212 9.47 1.17 18.07
N ASN A 213 9.13 0.88 19.33
CA ASN A 213 8.83 1.90 20.35
C ASN A 213 10.07 2.74 20.68
N VAL A 214 11.20 2.10 21.02
CA VAL A 214 12.44 2.80 21.41
C VAL A 214 13.03 3.56 20.23
N ALA A 215 13.00 2.97 19.03
CA ALA A 215 13.49 3.63 17.83
C ALA A 215 12.64 4.86 17.48
N SER A 216 11.31 4.75 17.54
CA SER A 216 10.40 5.86 17.24
C SER A 216 10.52 6.97 18.28
N ALA A 217 10.56 6.64 19.58
CA ALA A 217 10.81 7.60 20.65
C ALA A 217 12.18 8.30 20.54
N SER A 218 13.16 7.64 19.91
CA SER A 218 14.49 8.20 19.65
C SER A 218 14.63 8.85 18.28
N ASN A 219 13.53 9.09 17.55
CA ASN A 219 13.50 9.68 16.19
C ASN A 219 14.32 8.92 15.13
N ARG A 220 14.50 7.60 15.29
CA ARG A 220 15.28 6.74 14.38
C ARG A 220 14.51 6.21 13.17
N THR A 221 13.18 6.25 13.21
CA THR A 221 12.30 5.65 12.18
C THR A 221 11.76 6.68 11.16
N GLY A 222 12.03 7.97 11.35
CA GLY A 222 11.56 9.04 10.45
C GLY A 222 12.50 9.32 9.27
N PHE A 223 12.04 10.14 8.33
CA PHE A 223 12.81 10.59 7.15
C PHE A 223 13.29 12.05 7.25
N GLY A 224 13.15 12.66 8.43
CA GLY A 224 13.44 14.07 8.66
C GLY A 224 14.94 14.38 8.68
N PRO A 225 15.33 15.66 8.78
CA PRO A 225 14.46 16.82 9.03
C PRO A 225 13.59 17.21 7.82
N TYR A 226 12.40 17.76 8.07
CA TYR A 226 11.40 18.11 7.04
C TYR A 226 11.36 19.60 6.68
N GLU A 227 12.32 20.39 7.18
CA GLU A 227 12.42 21.81 6.89
C GLU A 227 12.76 22.08 5.41
N LEU A 228 12.26 23.19 4.87
CA LEU A 228 12.60 23.66 3.53
C LEU A 228 13.92 24.44 3.57
N ASP A 229 15.01 23.71 3.80
CA ASP A 229 16.37 24.25 3.81
C ASP A 229 17.24 23.44 2.82
N PHE A 230 17.75 24.12 1.78
CA PHE A 230 18.61 23.53 0.75
C PHE A 230 20.09 23.54 1.14
N THR A 231 20.47 24.17 2.25
CA THR A 231 21.85 24.20 2.77
C THR A 231 22.19 22.94 3.58
N LYS A 232 21.17 22.24 4.08
CA LYS A 232 21.29 21.03 4.90
C LYS A 232 20.76 19.79 4.17
N LEU A 233 21.09 18.62 4.70
CA LEU A 233 20.48 17.36 4.27
C LEU A 233 19.07 17.25 4.87
N THR A 234 18.05 17.59 4.08
CA THR A 234 16.64 17.55 4.48
C THR A 234 15.85 16.55 3.62
N PHE A 235 14.67 16.16 4.09
CA PHE A 235 13.72 15.33 3.33
C PHE A 235 13.48 15.89 1.93
N ILE A 236 13.28 17.21 1.81
CA ILE A 236 12.99 17.87 0.52
C ILE A 236 14.20 17.82 -0.40
N VAL A 237 15.41 18.06 0.12
CA VAL A 237 16.65 17.89 -0.65
C VAL A 237 16.77 16.46 -1.19
N MET A 238 16.42 15.46 -0.37
CA MET A 238 16.47 14.05 -0.77
C MET A 238 15.38 13.66 -1.76
N VAL A 239 14.18 14.22 -1.67
CA VAL A 239 13.10 14.00 -2.67
C VAL A 239 13.52 14.56 -4.03
N ILE A 240 13.98 15.81 -4.07
CA ILE A 240 14.38 16.46 -5.33
C ILE A 240 15.59 15.75 -5.93
N ASN A 241 16.63 15.52 -5.13
CA ASN A 241 17.81 14.79 -5.58
C ASN A 241 17.46 13.36 -6.01
N GLY A 242 16.58 12.66 -5.26
CA GLY A 242 16.09 11.32 -5.58
C GLY A 242 15.34 11.25 -6.91
N ALA A 243 14.55 12.26 -7.25
CA ALA A 243 13.86 12.31 -8.55
C ALA A 243 14.86 12.40 -9.72
N PHE A 244 15.86 13.29 -9.63
CA PHE A 244 16.92 13.38 -10.63
C PHE A 244 17.78 12.11 -10.68
N TYR A 245 18.12 11.54 -9.52
CA TYR A 245 18.83 10.27 -9.41
C TYR A 245 18.07 9.14 -10.12
N ALA A 246 16.75 9.03 -9.93
CA ALA A 246 15.94 8.01 -10.58
C ALA A 246 15.97 8.13 -12.12
N VAL A 247 15.79 9.36 -12.65
CA VAL A 247 15.89 9.61 -14.09
C VAL A 247 17.31 9.31 -14.59
N GLN A 248 18.34 9.69 -13.83
CA GLN A 248 19.72 9.42 -14.21
C GLN A 248 19.98 7.92 -14.28
N LYS A 249 19.61 7.19 -13.23
CA LYS A 249 19.93 5.78 -13.06
C LYS A 249 19.21 4.89 -14.07
N TYR A 250 18.01 5.24 -14.51
CA TYR A 250 17.25 4.42 -15.44
C TYR A 250 17.15 4.99 -16.85
N GLY A 251 17.30 6.30 -16.98
CA GLY A 251 17.28 7.00 -18.26
C GLY A 251 18.64 7.21 -18.87
N THR A 252 19.75 7.14 -18.13
CA THR A 252 21.07 7.52 -18.67
C THR A 252 22.25 6.65 -18.22
N ASP A 253 22.07 5.79 -17.22
CA ASP A 253 23.15 4.94 -16.70
C ASP A 253 23.26 3.64 -17.52
N GLN A 254 24.46 3.42 -18.08
CA GLN A 254 24.76 2.25 -18.90
C GLN A 254 24.48 0.92 -18.18
N THR A 255 24.75 0.83 -16.87
CA THR A 255 24.57 -0.41 -16.10
C THR A 255 23.12 -0.90 -16.12
N VAL A 256 22.16 0.02 -16.24
CA VAL A 256 20.74 -0.28 -16.30
C VAL A 256 20.26 -0.38 -17.74
N VAL A 257 20.59 0.59 -18.60
CA VAL A 257 20.13 0.64 -19.99
C VAL A 257 20.61 -0.58 -20.78
N GLN A 258 21.84 -1.05 -20.53
CA GLN A 258 22.37 -2.25 -21.17
C GLN A 258 21.54 -3.49 -20.87
N ARG A 259 20.97 -3.61 -19.67
CA ARG A 259 20.08 -4.73 -19.28
C ARG A 259 18.71 -4.66 -19.98
N TYR A 260 18.31 -3.51 -20.52
CA TYR A 260 17.13 -3.44 -21.39
C TYR A 260 17.39 -4.16 -22.72
N LEU A 261 18.62 -4.10 -23.21
CA LEU A 261 19.05 -4.68 -24.48
C LEU A 261 19.27 -6.20 -24.37
N THR A 262 19.45 -6.74 -23.16
CA THR A 262 19.60 -8.20 -22.94
C THR A 262 18.27 -8.97 -22.95
N ALA A 263 17.13 -8.27 -22.84
CA ALA A 263 15.83 -8.91 -22.88
C ALA A 263 15.38 -9.19 -24.31
N LYS A 264 14.59 -10.26 -24.51
CA LYS A 264 14.04 -10.61 -25.83
C LYS A 264 13.12 -9.54 -26.41
N THR A 265 12.27 -8.93 -25.59
CA THR A 265 11.22 -7.98 -26.01
C THR A 265 11.15 -6.77 -25.09
N ASP A 266 10.59 -5.66 -25.58
CA ASP A 266 10.36 -4.45 -24.79
C ASP A 266 9.53 -4.76 -23.54
N LYS A 267 8.48 -5.59 -23.70
CA LYS A 267 7.65 -6.07 -22.59
C LYS A 267 8.47 -6.83 -21.55
N ALA A 268 9.41 -7.68 -21.97
CA ALA A 268 10.29 -8.41 -21.06
C ALA A 268 11.25 -7.48 -20.30
N ALA A 269 11.84 -6.49 -20.99
CA ALA A 269 12.71 -5.49 -20.37
C ALA A 269 11.95 -4.59 -19.37
N ILE A 270 10.71 -4.19 -19.68
CA ILE A 270 9.86 -3.43 -18.76
C ILE A 270 9.52 -4.25 -17.52
N LYS A 271 9.07 -5.51 -17.70
CA LYS A 271 8.78 -6.42 -16.58
C LYS A 271 10.00 -6.64 -15.69
N ALA A 272 11.17 -6.85 -16.30
CA ALA A 272 12.44 -6.99 -15.57
C ALA A 272 12.75 -5.75 -14.74
N SER A 273 12.58 -4.56 -15.33
CA SER A 273 12.83 -3.29 -14.65
C SER A 273 11.91 -3.10 -13.45
N ILE A 274 10.61 -3.33 -13.62
CA ILE A 274 9.63 -3.23 -12.53
C ILE A 274 9.94 -4.23 -11.41
N LEU A 275 10.28 -5.48 -11.75
CA LEU A 275 10.68 -6.48 -10.77
C LEU A 275 11.91 -6.04 -9.97
N GLY A 276 12.97 -5.59 -10.65
CA GLY A 276 14.19 -5.14 -10.01
C GLY A 276 13.95 -4.00 -9.00
N ILE A 277 13.17 -2.97 -9.38
CA ILE A 277 12.79 -1.89 -8.45
C ILE A 277 12.00 -2.41 -7.27
N SER A 278 10.97 -3.22 -7.53
CA SER A 278 10.01 -3.63 -6.51
C SER A 278 10.69 -4.42 -5.41
N LEU A 279 11.74 -5.17 -5.77
CA LEU A 279 12.54 -5.93 -4.82
C LEU A 279 13.62 -5.08 -4.12
N THR A 280 14.08 -3.98 -4.73
CA THR A 280 15.18 -3.16 -4.19
C THR A 280 14.74 -2.36 -2.97
N VAL A 281 13.51 -1.81 -2.98
CA VAL A 281 12.98 -1.00 -1.86
C VAL A 281 12.92 -1.79 -0.54
N PRO A 282 12.37 -3.02 -0.50
CA PRO A 282 12.42 -3.85 0.70
C PRO A 282 13.83 -4.14 1.19
N VAL A 283 14.81 -4.35 0.30
CA VAL A 283 16.20 -4.61 0.71
C VAL A 283 16.82 -3.39 1.37
N TRP A 284 16.64 -2.22 0.77
CA TRP A 284 17.11 -0.96 1.37
C TRP A 284 16.50 -0.73 2.75
N ALA A 285 15.18 -0.91 2.88
CA ALA A 285 14.50 -0.79 4.16
C ALA A 285 14.99 -1.83 5.18
N LEU A 286 15.23 -3.07 4.75
CA LEU A 286 15.77 -4.14 5.59
C LEU A 286 17.13 -3.74 6.20
N PHE A 287 18.08 -3.27 5.38
CA PHE A 287 19.40 -2.87 5.88
C PHE A 287 19.37 -1.59 6.74
N MET A 288 18.49 -0.63 6.45
CA MET A 288 18.28 0.51 7.37
C MET A 288 17.70 0.05 8.71
N PHE A 289 16.73 -0.87 8.67
CA PHE A 289 16.11 -1.42 9.87
C PHE A 289 17.12 -2.22 10.71
N ILE A 290 18.05 -2.96 10.10
CA ILE A 290 19.17 -3.60 10.82
C ILE A 290 19.90 -2.56 11.69
N GLY A 291 20.27 -1.40 11.12
CA GLY A 291 20.93 -0.34 11.86
C GLY A 291 20.11 0.20 13.03
N THR A 292 18.82 0.48 12.76
CA THR A 292 17.88 0.97 13.78
C THR A 292 17.66 -0.04 14.91
N ALA A 293 17.57 -1.33 14.57
CA ALA A 293 17.42 -2.41 15.54
C ALA A 293 18.69 -2.60 16.36
N LEU A 294 19.88 -2.47 15.76
CA LEU A 294 21.16 -2.48 16.47
C LEU A 294 21.29 -1.30 17.45
N PHE A 295 20.74 -0.14 17.12
CA PHE A 295 20.70 1.00 18.05
C PHE A 295 19.92 0.65 19.32
N VAL A 296 18.76 0.00 19.19
CA VAL A 296 17.98 -0.45 20.35
C VAL A 296 18.70 -1.58 21.09
N TYR A 297 19.28 -2.53 20.37
CA TYR A 297 20.05 -3.63 20.96
C TYR A 297 21.19 -3.13 21.85
N TYR A 298 22.01 -2.20 21.37
CA TYR A 298 23.14 -1.65 22.13
C TYR A 298 22.75 -0.54 23.12
N LYS A 299 21.46 -0.17 23.22
CA LYS A 299 20.94 0.51 24.41
C LYS A 299 20.73 -0.46 25.57
N GLN A 300 20.47 -1.73 25.28
CA GLN A 300 20.25 -2.78 26.29
C GLN A 300 21.53 -3.56 26.62
N GLN A 301 22.55 -3.50 25.77
CA GLN A 301 23.78 -4.28 25.86
C GLN A 301 25.02 -3.38 25.76
N PRO A 302 26.12 -3.70 26.48
CA PRO A 302 27.33 -2.90 26.42
C PRO A 302 27.95 -2.94 25.02
N LEU A 303 28.32 -1.76 24.50
CA LEU A 303 29.11 -1.58 23.29
C LEU A 303 30.45 -0.93 23.65
N PRO A 304 31.60 -1.37 23.10
CA PRO A 304 32.86 -0.68 23.29
C PRO A 304 32.78 0.79 22.85
N SER A 305 33.14 1.72 23.73
CA SER A 305 33.01 3.17 23.50
C SER A 305 33.87 3.70 22.34
N SER A 306 34.90 2.96 21.94
CA SER A 306 35.78 3.29 20.80
C SER A 306 35.24 2.84 19.45
N LEU A 307 34.10 2.13 19.40
CA LEU A 307 33.56 1.59 18.16
C LEU A 307 32.76 2.65 17.39
N ARG A 308 33.16 2.87 16.13
CA ARG A 308 32.47 3.79 15.23
C ARG A 308 31.18 3.17 14.68
N PRO A 309 30.16 3.98 14.28
CA PRO A 309 28.90 3.47 13.75
C PRO A 309 29.04 2.49 12.57
N ASP A 310 30.00 2.71 11.68
CA ASP A 310 30.29 1.84 10.51
C ASP A 310 30.83 0.45 10.88
N ALA A 311 31.34 0.29 12.10
CA ALA A 311 31.84 -0.99 12.61
C ALA A 311 30.84 -1.75 13.50
N VAL A 312 29.70 -1.14 13.86
CA VAL A 312 28.70 -1.74 14.77
C VAL A 312 28.09 -3.01 14.18
N PHE A 313 27.67 -2.98 12.92
CA PHE A 313 27.05 -4.15 12.29
C PHE A 313 28.05 -5.31 12.09
N PRO A 314 29.28 -5.08 11.56
CA PRO A 314 30.34 -6.10 11.57
C PRO A 314 30.65 -6.67 12.96
N TYR A 315 30.70 -5.81 14.00
CA TYR A 315 30.92 -6.25 15.37
C TYR A 315 29.80 -7.16 15.88
N PHE A 316 28.53 -6.82 15.60
CA PHE A 316 27.39 -7.67 15.94
C PHE A 316 27.49 -9.03 15.23
N ILE A 317 27.82 -9.04 13.93
CA ILE A 317 27.98 -10.28 13.15
C ILE A 317 29.03 -11.19 13.82
N MET A 318 30.20 -10.64 14.14
CA MET A 318 31.32 -11.42 14.71
C MET A 318 31.05 -11.93 16.13
N THR A 319 30.17 -11.26 16.90
CA THR A 319 29.98 -11.58 18.33
C THR A 319 28.71 -12.35 18.65
N LYS A 320 27.73 -12.38 17.74
CA LYS A 320 26.41 -12.96 18.01
C LYS A 320 26.04 -14.14 17.12
N PHE A 321 26.72 -14.33 16.00
CA PHE A 321 26.46 -15.47 15.13
C PHE A 321 27.40 -16.63 15.40
N PRO A 322 26.91 -17.87 15.27
CA PRO A 322 27.78 -19.03 15.37
C PRO A 322 28.69 -19.13 14.15
N THR A 323 29.79 -19.85 14.35
CA THR A 323 30.68 -20.35 13.30
C THR A 323 29.88 -20.95 12.14
N GLY A 324 30.29 -20.65 10.91
CA GLY A 324 29.64 -21.04 9.66
C GLY A 324 28.65 -19.97 9.17
N VAL A 325 27.82 -19.44 10.07
CA VAL A 325 26.87 -18.36 9.71
C VAL A 325 27.60 -17.04 9.47
N VAL A 326 28.64 -16.74 10.26
CA VAL A 326 29.53 -15.59 10.03
C VAL A 326 30.15 -15.67 8.64
N GLY A 327 30.70 -16.83 8.26
CA GLY A 327 31.26 -17.08 6.93
C GLY A 327 30.24 -16.91 5.80
N PHE A 328 28.99 -17.36 6.00
CA PHE A 328 27.92 -17.14 5.01
C PHE A 328 27.57 -15.66 4.82
N ILE A 329 27.42 -14.89 5.91
CA ILE A 329 27.12 -13.45 5.86
C ILE A 329 28.27 -12.69 5.18
N LEU A 330 29.52 -13.02 5.53
CA LEU A 330 30.70 -12.47 4.87
C LEU A 330 30.77 -12.79 3.38
N ALA A 331 30.47 -14.04 3.02
CA ALA A 331 30.42 -14.45 1.62
C ALA A 331 29.32 -13.70 0.85
N ALA A 332 28.15 -13.45 1.47
CA ALA A 332 27.08 -12.64 0.89
C ALA A 332 27.50 -11.17 0.71
N MET A 333 28.20 -10.58 1.68
CA MET A 333 28.74 -9.22 1.60
C MET A 333 29.77 -9.07 0.46
N ILE A 334 30.72 -10.01 0.36
CA ILE A 334 31.70 -10.05 -0.73
C ILE A 334 30.99 -10.20 -2.08
N SER A 335 29.98 -11.08 -2.13
CA SER A 335 29.18 -11.31 -3.32
C SER A 335 28.41 -10.07 -3.78
N ALA A 336 27.82 -9.29 -2.86
CA ALA A 336 27.15 -8.02 -3.19
C ALA A 336 28.13 -7.00 -3.82
N ALA A 337 29.38 -6.94 -3.33
CA ALA A 337 30.40 -6.11 -3.96
C ALA A 337 30.79 -6.62 -5.36
N ILE A 338 30.91 -7.95 -5.53
CA ILE A 338 31.21 -8.57 -6.82
C ILE A 338 30.10 -8.27 -7.85
N CYS A 339 28.81 -8.36 -7.48
CA CYS A 339 27.67 -8.01 -8.35
C CYS A 339 27.84 -6.62 -8.98
N SER A 340 27.94 -5.60 -8.10
CA SER A 340 28.02 -4.20 -8.50
C SER A 340 29.26 -3.95 -9.37
N LEU A 341 30.43 -4.42 -8.93
CA LEU A 341 31.69 -4.19 -9.64
C LEU A 341 31.73 -4.91 -11.00
N SER A 342 31.06 -6.06 -11.12
CA SER A 342 30.95 -6.80 -12.37
C SER A 342 30.10 -6.07 -13.41
N ALA A 343 28.94 -5.56 -12.97
CA ALA A 343 28.08 -4.72 -13.81
C ALA A 343 28.82 -3.48 -14.32
N ASP A 344 29.61 -2.85 -13.45
CA ASP A 344 30.39 -1.65 -13.73
C ASP A 344 31.49 -1.92 -14.77
N LEU A 345 32.27 -2.99 -14.58
CA LEU A 345 33.32 -3.39 -15.52
C LEU A 345 32.77 -3.71 -16.91
N ASN A 346 31.66 -4.45 -16.97
CA ASN A 346 31.03 -4.78 -18.24
C ASN A 346 30.53 -3.51 -18.97
N SER A 347 29.94 -2.58 -18.23
CA SER A 347 29.43 -1.31 -18.76
C SER A 347 30.56 -0.39 -19.23
N LEU A 348 31.67 -0.32 -18.49
CA LEU A 348 32.88 0.41 -18.88
C LEU A 348 33.49 -0.15 -20.16
N ALA A 349 33.51 -1.47 -20.33
CA ALA A 349 33.98 -2.10 -21.55
C ALA A 349 33.06 -1.83 -22.74
N ALA A 350 31.73 -1.85 -22.54
CA ALA A 350 30.76 -1.51 -23.58
C ALA A 350 30.92 -0.05 -24.04
N VAL A 351 30.98 0.90 -23.09
CA VAL A 351 31.18 2.33 -23.36
C VAL A 351 32.55 2.61 -23.96
N GLY A 352 33.61 2.02 -23.41
CA GLY A 352 34.98 2.09 -23.93
C GLY A 352 35.08 1.64 -25.38
N LEU A 353 34.39 0.54 -25.73
CA LEU A 353 34.34 0.04 -27.09
C LEU A 353 33.53 0.97 -28.01
N GLU A 354 32.27 1.24 -27.69
CA GLU A 354 31.33 1.91 -28.60
C GLU A 354 31.62 3.39 -28.75
N ASP A 355 31.92 4.09 -27.66
CA ASP A 355 32.05 5.55 -27.65
C ASP A 355 33.46 6.00 -28.02
N PHE A 356 34.48 5.19 -27.73
CA PHE A 356 35.87 5.57 -27.98
C PHE A 356 36.52 4.70 -29.06
N TYR A 357 36.71 3.40 -28.83
CA TYR A 357 37.52 2.58 -29.73
C TYR A 357 36.93 2.47 -31.15
N LYS A 358 35.63 2.17 -31.28
CA LYS A 358 34.95 2.10 -32.60
C LYS A 358 34.94 3.44 -33.34
N LYS A 359 34.94 4.57 -32.61
CA LYS A 359 35.03 5.90 -33.21
C LYS A 359 36.44 6.22 -33.70
N PHE A 360 37.47 5.83 -32.95
CA PHE A 360 38.87 6.02 -33.37
C PHE A 360 39.33 5.03 -34.45
N ARG A 361 38.82 3.80 -34.41
CA ARG A 361 39.18 2.71 -35.33
C ARG A 361 37.91 2.01 -35.86
N PRO A 362 37.18 2.64 -36.79
CA PRO A 362 35.98 2.05 -37.40
C PRO A 362 36.34 0.86 -38.31
N ALA A 363 35.34 0.04 -38.65
CA ALA A 363 35.41 -1.08 -39.60
C ALA A 363 36.42 -2.20 -39.27
N ARG A 364 36.62 -2.50 -37.99
CA ARG A 364 37.38 -3.68 -37.54
C ARG A 364 36.48 -4.91 -37.43
N THR A 365 37.11 -6.08 -37.36
CA THR A 365 36.37 -7.35 -37.20
C THR A 365 35.76 -7.44 -35.79
N ASP A 366 34.65 -8.14 -35.65
CA ASP A 366 34.01 -8.32 -34.34
C ASP A 366 34.93 -9.05 -33.33
N LYS A 367 35.81 -9.94 -33.83
CA LYS A 367 36.82 -10.63 -33.02
C LYS A 367 37.85 -9.66 -32.42
N GLU A 368 38.30 -8.67 -33.20
CA GLU A 368 39.16 -7.60 -32.69
C GLU A 368 38.42 -6.75 -31.66
N TYR A 369 37.18 -6.34 -31.95
CA TYR A 369 36.37 -5.57 -31.00
C TYR A 369 36.14 -6.32 -29.69
N LEU A 370 35.90 -7.63 -29.73
CA LEU A 370 35.76 -8.46 -28.54
C LEU A 370 37.09 -8.54 -27.75
N THR A 371 38.22 -8.69 -28.45
CA THR A 371 39.55 -8.75 -27.82
C THR A 371 39.86 -7.43 -27.10
N ILE A 372 39.58 -6.30 -27.74
CA ILE A 372 39.75 -4.96 -27.15
C ILE A 372 38.80 -4.77 -25.96
N SER A 373 37.55 -5.21 -26.08
CA SER A 373 36.57 -5.16 -24.98
C SER A 373 37.08 -5.88 -23.73
N LYS A 374 37.62 -7.09 -23.91
CA LYS A 374 38.26 -7.86 -22.83
C LYS A 374 39.47 -7.14 -22.24
N GLY A 375 40.29 -6.49 -23.08
CA GLY A 375 41.38 -5.62 -22.63
C GLY A 375 40.90 -4.43 -21.79
N ILE A 376 39.79 -3.78 -22.18
CA ILE A 376 39.18 -2.68 -21.42
C ILE A 376 38.66 -3.16 -20.07
N VAL A 377 38.08 -4.36 -19.97
CA VAL A 377 37.68 -4.96 -18.67
C VAL A 377 38.88 -5.06 -17.72
N VAL A 378 40.00 -5.62 -18.20
CA VAL A 378 41.23 -5.76 -17.39
C VAL A 378 41.76 -4.40 -16.96
N LEU A 379 41.90 -3.47 -17.91
CA LEU A 379 42.40 -2.12 -17.64
C LEU A 379 41.50 -1.39 -16.62
N SER A 380 40.18 -1.49 -16.79
CA SER A 380 39.22 -0.87 -15.88
C SER A 380 39.31 -1.47 -14.48
N GLY A 381 39.48 -2.79 -14.36
CA GLY A 381 39.67 -3.43 -13.05
C GLY A 381 40.94 -2.96 -12.36
N ILE A 382 42.06 -2.85 -13.09
CA ILE A 382 43.33 -2.34 -12.54
C ILE A 382 43.20 -0.89 -12.07
N ILE A 383 42.54 -0.02 -12.88
CA ILE A 383 42.28 1.37 -12.50
C ILE A 383 41.42 1.43 -11.24
N ALA A 384 40.35 0.63 -11.17
CA ALA A 384 39.46 0.59 -10.01
C ALA A 384 40.18 0.13 -8.72
N ILE A 385 41.06 -0.87 -8.82
CA ILE A 385 41.95 -1.30 -7.72
C ILE A 385 42.85 -0.14 -7.29
N GLY A 386 43.47 0.56 -8.25
CA GLY A 386 44.30 1.73 -7.98
C GLY A 386 43.55 2.84 -7.25
N ILE A 387 42.32 3.15 -7.66
CA ILE A 387 41.48 4.14 -6.99
C ILE A 387 41.09 3.69 -5.57
N GLY A 388 40.75 2.41 -5.39
CA GLY A 388 40.52 1.83 -4.07
C GLY A 388 41.74 1.97 -3.15
N ALA A 389 42.95 1.78 -3.68
CA ALA A 389 44.19 1.99 -2.95
C ALA A 389 44.47 3.47 -2.64
N ILE A 390 44.11 4.41 -3.52
CA ILE A 390 44.18 5.85 -3.24
C ILE A 390 43.22 6.22 -2.10
N TYR A 391 42.01 5.66 -2.11
CA TYR A 391 41.01 5.89 -1.05
C TYR A 391 41.48 5.38 0.31
N LEU A 392 42.25 4.29 0.34
CA LEU A 392 42.90 3.81 1.56
C LEU A 392 43.83 4.86 2.18
N GLN A 393 44.57 5.61 1.37
CA GLN A 393 45.47 6.66 1.85
C GLN A 393 44.71 7.93 2.29
N ALA A 394 43.54 8.20 1.69
CA ALA A 394 42.71 9.36 2.00
C ALA A 394 41.89 9.22 3.30
N GLY A 395 41.62 7.98 3.75
CA GLY A 395 40.84 7.69 4.96
C GLY A 395 39.33 7.96 4.83
N ASN A 396 38.52 7.43 5.75
CA ASN A 396 37.05 7.43 5.67
C ASN A 396 36.43 8.83 5.43
N GLU A 397 36.88 9.86 6.14
CA GLU A 397 36.35 11.22 5.98
C GLU A 397 36.78 11.89 4.67
N GLY A 398 37.94 11.52 4.12
CA GLY A 398 38.43 12.00 2.83
C GLY A 398 37.66 11.36 1.67
N VAL A 399 37.40 10.05 1.74
CA VAL A 399 36.78 9.27 0.66
C VAL A 399 35.37 9.76 0.34
N LEU A 400 34.49 9.93 1.33
CA LEU A 400 33.12 10.42 1.08
C LEU A 400 33.13 11.83 0.48
N GLY A 401 34.04 12.70 0.95
CA GLY A 401 34.25 14.03 0.38
C GLY A 401 34.67 13.97 -1.08
N ILE A 402 35.62 13.10 -1.43
CA ILE A 402 36.10 12.87 -2.80
C ILE A 402 34.98 12.29 -3.67
N VAL A 403 34.22 11.30 -3.19
CA VAL A 403 33.13 10.67 -3.96
C VAL A 403 32.03 11.65 -4.28
N PHE A 404 31.53 12.42 -3.30
CA PHE A 404 30.51 13.44 -3.56
C PHE A 404 31.02 14.56 -4.46
N THR A 405 32.32 14.89 -4.36
CA THR A 405 33.00 15.83 -5.25
C THR A 405 33.02 15.34 -6.69
N LEU A 406 33.52 14.13 -6.93
CA LEU A 406 33.61 13.55 -8.26
C LEU A 406 32.22 13.32 -8.84
N TYR A 407 31.25 12.94 -8.02
CA TYR A 407 29.85 12.85 -8.43
C TYR A 407 29.29 14.21 -8.86
N ALA A 408 29.49 15.27 -8.07
CA ALA A 408 29.05 16.62 -8.41
C ALA A 408 29.62 17.11 -9.75
N ILE A 409 30.91 16.86 -9.99
CA ILE A 409 31.62 17.29 -11.21
C ILE A 409 31.20 16.47 -12.43
N PHE A 410 31.15 15.15 -12.29
CA PHE A 410 30.96 14.24 -13.43
C PHE A 410 29.51 13.87 -13.67
N SER A 411 28.59 14.11 -12.74
CA SER A 411 27.15 13.89 -12.95
C SER A 411 26.44 15.10 -13.57
N GLY A 412 27.08 16.28 -13.55
CA GLY A 412 26.46 17.56 -13.83
C GLY A 412 25.75 17.62 -15.18
N GLY A 413 24.44 17.87 -15.17
CA GLY A 413 23.73 18.23 -16.40
C GLY A 413 23.23 17.07 -17.28
N ILE A 414 23.69 15.83 -17.09
CA ILE A 414 23.32 14.69 -17.98
C ILE A 414 21.81 14.45 -18.02
N VAL A 415 21.13 14.47 -16.87
CA VAL A 415 19.66 14.35 -16.82
C VAL A 415 18.98 15.51 -17.55
N GLY A 416 19.54 16.73 -17.46
CA GLY A 416 19.04 17.87 -18.21
C GLY A 416 19.16 17.68 -19.72
N ILE A 417 20.29 17.13 -20.20
CA ILE A 417 20.47 16.75 -21.61
C ILE A 417 19.41 15.73 -22.01
N PHE A 418 19.21 14.69 -21.19
CA PHE A 418 18.24 13.63 -21.47
C PHE A 418 16.80 14.15 -21.49
N LEU A 419 16.37 14.90 -20.49
CA LEU A 419 15.01 15.46 -20.39
C LEU A 419 14.70 16.42 -21.54
N LEU A 420 15.63 17.31 -21.90
CA LEU A 420 15.49 18.15 -23.11
C LEU A 420 15.49 17.30 -24.38
N GLY A 421 16.30 16.25 -24.42
CA GLY A 421 16.38 15.30 -25.52
C GLY A 421 15.04 14.67 -25.82
N ILE A 422 14.35 14.16 -24.80
CA ILE A 422 13.10 13.41 -24.94
C ILE A 422 11.86 14.30 -25.08
N PHE A 423 11.82 15.46 -24.40
CA PHE A 423 10.60 16.28 -24.31
C PHE A 423 10.61 17.53 -25.18
N SER A 424 11.76 18.03 -25.62
CA SER A 424 11.83 19.24 -26.45
C SER A 424 12.18 18.92 -27.89
N ALA A 425 11.26 19.18 -28.82
CA ALA A 425 11.57 19.20 -30.26
C ALA A 425 12.32 20.49 -30.69
N ARG A 426 12.41 21.49 -29.79
CA ARG A 426 13.04 22.79 -30.07
C ARG A 426 14.54 22.80 -29.74
N ALA A 427 14.95 22.03 -28.72
CA ALA A 427 16.33 21.95 -28.28
C ALA A 427 17.25 21.46 -29.40
N ASN A 428 18.37 22.12 -29.64
CA ASN A 428 19.32 21.80 -30.71
C ASN A 428 20.75 21.65 -30.19
N LYS A 429 21.65 21.19 -31.08
CA LYS A 429 23.06 20.94 -30.78
C LYS A 429 23.76 22.16 -30.18
N GLN A 430 23.56 23.33 -30.77
CA GLN A 430 24.21 24.57 -30.34
C GLN A 430 23.77 24.94 -28.92
N GLY A 431 22.46 24.95 -28.66
CA GLY A 431 21.94 25.26 -27.33
C GLY A 431 22.43 24.29 -26.25
N ILE A 432 22.43 22.98 -26.54
CA ILE A 432 22.96 21.98 -25.59
C ILE A 432 24.46 22.12 -25.36
N ASN A 433 25.26 22.37 -26.39
CA ASN A 433 26.70 22.58 -26.22
C ASN A 433 27.01 23.79 -25.34
N ILE A 434 26.30 24.91 -25.56
CA ILE A 434 26.41 26.10 -24.70
C ILE A 434 26.02 25.74 -23.26
N ALA A 435 24.91 25.02 -23.08
CA ALA A 435 24.42 24.63 -21.76
C ALA A 435 25.40 23.69 -21.03
N ILE A 436 26.05 22.76 -21.72
CA ILE A 436 27.10 21.90 -21.16
C ILE A 436 28.29 22.75 -20.68
N ILE A 437 28.75 23.71 -21.49
CA ILE A 437 29.86 24.60 -21.10
C ILE A 437 29.50 25.40 -19.86
N ILE A 438 28.30 26.02 -19.83
CA ILE A 438 27.84 26.78 -18.66
C ILE A 438 27.69 25.87 -17.44
N CYS A 439 27.20 24.65 -17.61
CA CYS A 439 27.11 23.66 -16.55
C CYS A 439 28.48 23.29 -15.98
N ILE A 440 29.50 23.10 -16.82
CA ILE A 440 30.89 22.84 -16.40
C ILE A 440 31.43 24.03 -15.60
N LEU A 441 31.23 25.26 -16.10
CA LEU A 441 31.67 26.49 -15.42
C LEU A 441 31.00 26.65 -14.05
N PHE A 442 29.68 26.47 -13.99
CA PHE A 442 28.92 26.50 -12.74
C PHE A 442 29.41 25.44 -11.76
N THR A 443 29.60 24.21 -12.24
CA THR A 443 30.03 23.09 -11.41
C THR A 443 31.44 23.30 -10.89
N ALA A 444 32.35 23.84 -11.71
CA ALA A 444 33.69 24.22 -11.29
C ALA A 444 33.64 25.35 -10.23
N TYR A 445 32.85 26.40 -10.45
CA TYR A 445 32.64 27.46 -9.47
C TYR A 445 32.11 26.91 -8.14
N ALA A 446 31.03 26.13 -8.17
CA ALA A 446 30.40 25.59 -6.98
C ALA A 446 31.35 24.64 -6.24
N PHE A 447 32.12 23.83 -6.96
CA PHE A 447 33.13 22.96 -6.37
C PHE A 447 34.26 23.73 -5.70
N LEU A 448 34.92 24.63 -6.44
CA LEU A 448 36.10 25.36 -5.98
C LEU A 448 35.81 26.23 -4.74
N THR A 449 34.57 26.71 -4.61
CA THR A 449 34.13 27.60 -3.53
C THR A 449 33.44 26.91 -2.35
N SER A 450 33.04 25.63 -2.45
CA SER A 450 32.35 24.91 -1.37
C SER A 450 33.11 23.72 -0.80
N THR A 451 34.09 23.18 -1.52
CA THR A 451 34.77 21.95 -1.12
C THR A 451 36.17 22.24 -0.61
N LYS A 452 36.38 22.01 0.69
CA LYS A 452 37.69 22.12 1.31
C LYS A 452 38.54 20.90 0.96
N ILE A 453 39.75 21.13 0.46
CA ILE A 453 40.71 20.09 0.07
C ILE A 453 41.97 20.27 0.93
N GLY A 454 42.49 19.16 1.43
CA GLY A 454 43.68 19.10 2.29
C GLY A 454 43.65 17.88 3.21
N TYR A 455 44.72 17.69 3.98
CA TYR A 455 44.86 16.58 4.91
C TYR A 455 44.66 17.03 6.36
N GLY A 456 43.86 16.29 7.13
CA GLY A 456 43.56 16.62 8.54
C GLY A 456 42.99 18.02 8.70
N ASP A 457 43.59 18.81 9.59
CA ASP A 457 43.18 20.18 9.92
C ASP A 457 43.59 21.23 8.88
N ASN A 458 44.44 20.88 7.90
CA ASN A 458 44.92 21.79 6.85
C ASN A 458 43.99 21.86 5.61
N LYS A 459 42.70 21.59 5.78
CA LYS A 459 41.70 21.64 4.69
C LYS A 459 41.32 23.08 4.37
N ARG A 460 41.67 23.55 3.17
CA ARG A 460 41.34 24.90 2.66
C ARG A 460 40.45 24.84 1.43
N LEU A 461 39.64 25.88 1.22
CA LEU A 461 38.97 26.08 -0.07
C LEU A 461 40.03 26.33 -1.15
N LEU A 462 39.80 25.79 -2.34
CA LEU A 462 40.69 26.05 -3.48
C LEU A 462 40.49 27.47 -4.04
N LEU A 463 39.28 28.01 -3.91
CA LEU A 463 38.92 29.37 -4.28
C LEU A 463 37.96 29.92 -3.23
N ASP A 464 38.36 30.93 -2.47
CA ASP A 464 37.50 31.59 -1.50
C ASP A 464 37.08 32.97 -2.03
N LEU A 465 35.79 33.12 -2.33
CA LEU A 465 35.16 34.36 -2.80
C LEU A 465 34.31 35.02 -1.70
N GLY A 466 34.46 34.60 -0.44
CA GLY A 466 33.68 35.11 0.69
C GLY A 466 32.18 34.86 0.51
N ASN A 467 31.39 35.94 0.49
CA ASN A 467 29.91 35.87 0.38
C ASN A 467 29.41 35.29 -0.95
N TYR A 468 30.28 35.18 -1.96
CA TYR A 468 29.94 34.57 -3.26
C TYR A 468 30.25 33.08 -3.32
N ASN A 469 30.63 32.44 -2.22
CA ASN A 469 30.85 31.00 -2.20
C ASN A 469 29.52 30.23 -2.35
N PHE A 470 29.57 29.03 -2.93
CA PHE A 470 28.38 28.18 -3.00
C PHE A 470 28.04 27.61 -1.61
N THR A 471 26.85 27.95 -1.10
CA THR A 471 26.43 27.66 0.30
C THR A 471 25.44 26.50 0.45
N HIS A 472 24.89 25.99 -0.66
CA HIS A 472 23.86 24.94 -0.60
C HIS A 472 24.47 23.54 -0.41
N HIS A 473 23.64 22.59 0.04
CA HIS A 473 24.05 21.21 0.26
C HIS A 473 24.59 20.57 -1.03
N LYS A 474 25.63 19.74 -0.91
CA LYS A 474 26.33 19.15 -2.07
C LYS A 474 25.42 18.35 -3.01
N LEU A 475 24.36 17.73 -2.49
CA LEU A 475 23.37 17.02 -3.31
C LEU A 475 22.55 17.94 -4.22
N MET A 476 22.40 19.22 -3.87
CA MET A 476 21.72 20.23 -4.68
C MET A 476 22.59 20.73 -5.83
N LEU A 477 23.92 20.63 -5.73
CA LEU A 477 24.83 20.97 -6.83
C LEU A 477 24.45 20.17 -8.10
N GLY A 478 24.26 18.85 -7.97
CA GLY A 478 23.82 18.02 -9.10
C GLY A 478 22.47 18.45 -9.67
N VAL A 479 21.50 18.78 -8.80
CA VAL A 479 20.18 19.29 -9.19
C VAL A 479 20.30 20.58 -9.99
N TYR A 480 21.07 21.55 -9.50
CA TYR A 480 21.27 22.82 -10.19
C TYR A 480 21.96 22.64 -11.54
N SER A 481 22.96 21.76 -11.63
CA SER A 481 23.60 21.44 -12.90
C SER A 481 22.60 20.89 -13.93
N HIS A 482 21.63 20.06 -13.53
CA HIS A 482 20.57 19.60 -14.43
C HIS A 482 19.61 20.73 -14.84
N LEU A 483 19.19 21.56 -13.89
CA LEU A 483 18.29 22.69 -14.16
C LEU A 483 18.94 23.75 -15.07
N ILE A 484 20.23 24.02 -14.89
CA ILE A 484 21.02 24.90 -15.75
C ILE A 484 21.02 24.35 -17.17
N VAL A 485 21.28 23.06 -17.37
CA VAL A 485 21.25 22.47 -18.71
C VAL A 485 19.86 22.58 -19.34
N ILE A 486 18.78 22.37 -18.56
CA ILE A 486 17.40 22.49 -19.06
C ILE A 486 17.10 23.94 -19.48
N GLY A 487 17.33 24.90 -18.57
CA GLY A 487 17.02 26.31 -18.78
C GLY A 487 17.87 26.94 -19.89
N VAL A 488 19.20 26.89 -19.73
CA VAL A 488 20.14 27.42 -20.72
C VAL A 488 19.98 26.68 -22.04
N GLY A 489 19.91 25.35 -22.02
CA GLY A 489 19.82 24.55 -23.24
C GLY A 489 18.59 24.87 -24.06
N TYR A 490 17.44 25.07 -23.41
CA TYR A 490 16.22 25.47 -24.10
C TYR A 490 16.31 26.90 -24.64
N VAL A 491 16.68 27.87 -23.79
CA VAL A 491 16.75 29.29 -24.16
C VAL A 491 17.79 29.54 -25.25
N ALA A 492 19.01 29.02 -25.09
CA ALA A 492 20.06 29.15 -26.11
C ALA A 492 19.64 28.51 -27.44
N SER A 493 18.90 27.40 -27.40
CA SER A 493 18.39 26.78 -28.63
C SER A 493 17.47 27.72 -29.42
N LEU A 494 16.73 28.63 -28.77
CA LEU A 494 15.81 29.57 -29.42
C LEU A 494 16.52 30.49 -30.43
N PHE A 495 17.80 30.77 -30.24
CA PHE A 495 18.62 31.62 -31.09
C PHE A 495 19.21 30.92 -32.33
N PHE A 496 19.03 29.59 -32.45
CA PHE A 496 19.52 28.81 -33.59
C PHE A 496 18.36 28.12 -34.32
N PRO A 497 18.50 27.77 -35.60
CA PRO A 497 17.44 27.09 -36.36
C PRO A 497 16.91 25.83 -35.67
N LYS A 498 15.63 25.54 -35.90
CA LYS A 498 14.98 24.31 -35.40
C LYS A 498 15.62 23.09 -36.09
N PRO A 499 16.02 22.04 -35.35
CA PRO A 499 16.66 20.88 -35.94
C PRO A 499 15.63 19.98 -36.64
N LYS A 500 16.07 19.29 -37.70
CA LYS A 500 15.32 18.16 -38.27
C LYS A 500 15.64 16.92 -37.45
N LEU A 501 14.61 16.29 -36.86
CA LEU A 501 14.76 15.20 -35.90
C LEU A 501 14.01 13.95 -36.36
N ASP A 502 14.60 12.78 -36.11
CA ASP A 502 13.85 11.52 -36.12
C ASP A 502 12.82 11.54 -34.98
N ARG A 503 11.56 11.27 -35.32
CA ARG A 503 10.45 11.21 -34.37
C ARG A 503 10.69 10.17 -33.27
N ASN A 504 11.41 9.08 -33.57
CA ASN A 504 11.68 8.01 -32.62
C ASN A 504 12.55 8.44 -31.43
N LEU A 505 13.21 9.60 -31.50
CA LEU A 505 14.04 10.15 -30.42
C LEU A 505 13.24 10.90 -29.35
N LEU A 506 11.96 11.17 -29.60
CA LEU A 506 11.10 12.02 -28.78
C LEU A 506 9.95 11.23 -28.15
N TYR A 507 9.54 11.66 -26.94
CA TYR A 507 8.35 11.15 -26.28
C TYR A 507 7.08 11.32 -27.13
N SER A 508 6.94 12.49 -27.78
CA SER A 508 5.82 12.77 -28.68
C SER A 508 5.76 11.82 -29.87
N GLY A 509 6.91 11.41 -30.41
CA GLY A 509 6.98 10.48 -31.53
C GLY A 509 6.60 9.07 -31.12
N TRP A 510 7.10 8.60 -29.96
CA TRP A 510 6.65 7.34 -29.37
C TRP A 510 5.13 7.33 -29.13
N ARG A 511 4.58 8.38 -28.51
CA ARG A 511 3.13 8.49 -28.25
C ARG A 511 2.30 8.44 -29.54
N THR A 512 2.81 9.02 -30.61
CA THR A 512 2.15 9.00 -31.93
C THR A 512 2.24 7.62 -32.56
N ALA A 513 3.44 7.00 -32.58
CA ALA A 513 3.66 5.67 -33.12
C ALA A 513 2.86 4.59 -32.36
N SER A 514 2.71 4.70 -31.04
CA SER A 514 1.86 3.79 -30.25
C SER A 514 0.38 3.91 -30.61
N ARG A 515 -0.09 5.13 -30.94
CA ARG A 515 -1.47 5.35 -31.43
C ARG A 515 -1.66 4.84 -32.85
N GLU A 516 -0.68 5.05 -33.72
CA GLU A 516 -0.69 4.57 -35.11
C GLU A 516 -0.63 3.04 -35.16
N ALA A 517 0.26 2.39 -34.40
CA ALA A 517 0.33 0.94 -34.30
C ALA A 517 -0.98 0.32 -33.77
N ALA A 518 -1.64 0.98 -32.80
CA ALA A 518 -2.95 0.56 -32.33
C ALA A 518 -4.02 0.67 -33.45
N LYS A 519 -3.93 1.70 -34.29
CA LYS A 519 -4.83 1.91 -35.44
C LYS A 519 -4.55 0.94 -36.59
N GLU A 520 -3.30 0.71 -36.96
CA GLU A 520 -2.88 -0.25 -37.99
C GLU A 520 -3.22 -1.69 -37.59
N THR A 521 -3.09 -2.05 -36.32
CA THR A 521 -3.52 -3.38 -35.82
C THR A 521 -5.04 -3.55 -35.97
N ALA A 522 -5.81 -2.48 -35.72
CA ALA A 522 -7.26 -2.49 -35.92
C ALA A 522 -7.64 -2.53 -37.42
N GLU A 523 -6.95 -1.77 -38.28
CA GLU A 523 -7.20 -1.74 -39.72
C GLU A 523 -6.72 -3.02 -40.45
N ALA A 524 -5.60 -3.61 -40.04
CA ALA A 524 -5.10 -4.89 -40.56
C ALA A 524 -6.04 -6.05 -40.20
N SER A 525 -6.62 -6.02 -39.00
CA SER A 525 -7.69 -6.95 -38.59
C SER A 525 -8.93 -6.84 -39.49
N ILE A 526 -9.26 -5.63 -39.97
CA ILE A 526 -10.40 -5.39 -40.85
C ILE A 526 -10.10 -5.80 -42.30
N ARG A 527 -8.91 -5.48 -42.83
CA ARG A 527 -8.50 -5.89 -44.19
C ARG A 527 -8.33 -7.41 -44.33
N ALA A 528 -7.77 -8.08 -43.32
CA ALA A 528 -7.64 -9.53 -43.31
C ALA A 528 -9.00 -10.25 -43.39
N LYS A 529 -10.06 -9.64 -42.85
CA LYS A 529 -11.45 -10.15 -42.95
C LYS A 529 -12.07 -9.88 -44.32
N PHE A 530 -11.66 -8.84 -45.03
CA PHE A 530 -12.16 -8.47 -46.36
C PHE A 530 -11.46 -9.25 -47.50
N ASP A 531 -10.15 -9.46 -47.43
CA ASP A 531 -9.40 -10.24 -48.42
C ASP A 531 -9.69 -11.75 -48.35
N ALA A 532 -10.06 -12.26 -47.16
CA ALA A 532 -10.48 -13.65 -46.98
C ALA A 532 -11.83 -13.96 -47.67
N ALA A 533 -12.64 -12.95 -47.97
CA ALA A 533 -13.96 -13.11 -48.60
C ALA A 533 -13.93 -13.13 -50.14
N SER A 534 -12.86 -12.67 -50.79
CA SER A 534 -12.82 -12.51 -52.26
C SER A 534 -12.00 -13.58 -53.01
N LYS A 535 -11.19 -14.39 -52.33
CA LYS A 535 -10.28 -15.38 -52.96
C LYS A 535 -10.64 -16.86 -52.76
N LEU A 536 -11.76 -17.20 -52.10
CA LEU A 536 -12.15 -18.59 -51.83
C LEU A 536 -13.15 -19.16 -52.84
N GLY A 537 -13.00 -18.80 -54.12
CA GLY A 537 -13.91 -19.24 -55.19
C GLY A 537 -13.37 -20.34 -56.10
N VAL A 538 -12.09 -20.34 -56.47
CA VAL A 538 -11.57 -21.24 -57.51
C VAL A 538 -10.09 -21.49 -57.28
N LEU A 539 -9.66 -22.75 -57.51
CA LEU A 539 -8.30 -23.25 -57.50
C LEU A 539 -7.76 -23.67 -56.12
N VAL A 540 -8.12 -24.85 -55.62
CA VAL A 540 -7.46 -26.13 -55.95
C VAL A 540 -5.96 -26.08 -55.69
N LEU A 541 -5.60 -26.92 -54.71
CA LEU A 541 -4.37 -27.69 -54.67
C LEU A 541 -3.12 -26.95 -55.16
N LEU A 542 -2.30 -26.52 -54.21
CA LEU A 542 -0.99 -27.12 -54.00
C LEU A 542 -0.33 -26.37 -52.85
N LEU A 543 0.03 -27.14 -51.81
CA LEU A 543 1.07 -26.80 -50.83
C LEU A 543 0.68 -25.81 -49.74
N GLY A 544 0.73 -26.28 -48.50
CA GLY A 544 1.10 -25.42 -47.38
C GLY A 544 0.18 -25.52 -46.18
N CYS A 545 0.24 -26.66 -45.50
CA CYS A 545 -0.19 -26.76 -44.12
C CYS A 545 0.30 -25.57 -43.26
N SER A 546 -0.52 -25.26 -42.26
CA SER A 546 -0.16 -24.71 -40.94
C SER A 546 0.28 -23.25 -40.85
N LEU A 547 -0.66 -22.35 -40.50
CA LEU A 547 -0.38 -21.14 -39.73
C LEU A 547 -1.47 -20.85 -38.69
N VAL A 548 -1.30 -21.52 -37.55
CA VAL A 548 -1.41 -21.02 -36.17
C VAL A 548 -2.23 -19.72 -35.97
N ALA A 549 -3.50 -19.89 -35.65
CA ALA A 549 -4.11 -19.08 -34.60
C ALA A 549 -3.18 -19.20 -33.38
N SER A 550 -2.60 -18.10 -32.88
CA SER A 550 -1.88 -18.15 -31.62
C SER A 550 -2.89 -18.55 -30.58
N ALA A 551 -2.88 -19.83 -30.22
CA ALA A 551 -3.64 -20.32 -29.10
C ALA A 551 -3.27 -19.41 -27.93
N GLN A 552 -4.27 -18.90 -27.23
CA GLN A 552 -4.00 -18.49 -25.87
C GLN A 552 -3.30 -19.67 -25.18
N THR A 553 -2.28 -19.41 -24.36
CA THR A 553 -1.55 -20.46 -23.65
C THR A 553 -1.49 -20.13 -22.17
N SER A 554 -1.04 -21.08 -21.37
CA SER A 554 -0.76 -20.89 -19.94
C SER A 554 0.23 -19.75 -19.69
N ASP A 555 1.12 -19.48 -20.66
CA ASP A 555 2.18 -18.47 -20.53
C ASP A 555 1.63 -17.04 -20.59
N ASP A 556 0.52 -16.84 -21.32
CA ASP A 556 -0.30 -15.63 -21.28
C ASP A 556 -1.47 -15.76 -20.30
N GLN A 557 -1.49 -16.83 -19.52
CA GLN A 557 -2.52 -17.20 -18.55
C GLN A 557 -3.92 -17.25 -19.16
N PHE A 558 -4.05 -17.51 -20.46
CA PHE A 558 -5.34 -17.47 -21.18
C PHE A 558 -6.24 -16.29 -20.76
N LYS A 559 -5.61 -15.11 -20.65
CA LYS A 559 -6.28 -13.93 -20.10
C LYS A 559 -7.14 -13.23 -21.16
N LYS A 560 -8.32 -12.77 -20.76
CA LYS A 560 -9.22 -11.95 -21.59
C LYS A 560 -9.65 -10.68 -20.85
N PRO A 561 -9.90 -9.55 -21.53
CA PRO A 561 -10.52 -8.38 -20.92
C PRO A 561 -11.87 -8.75 -20.29
N LEU A 562 -12.16 -8.28 -19.08
CA LEU A 562 -13.40 -8.62 -18.39
C LEU A 562 -14.64 -8.22 -19.20
N LYS A 563 -14.57 -7.10 -19.94
CA LYS A 563 -15.65 -6.65 -20.84
C LYS A 563 -15.97 -7.66 -21.95
N GLU A 564 -14.96 -8.25 -22.56
CA GLU A 564 -15.14 -9.30 -23.58
C GLU A 564 -15.74 -10.55 -22.95
N VAL A 565 -15.24 -10.96 -21.79
CA VAL A 565 -15.76 -12.12 -21.05
C VAL A 565 -17.22 -11.93 -20.65
N ILE A 566 -17.63 -10.74 -20.22
CA ILE A 566 -19.04 -10.43 -19.91
C ILE A 566 -19.90 -10.56 -21.18
N GLY A 567 -19.44 -10.03 -22.32
CA GLY A 567 -20.14 -10.19 -23.59
C GLY A 567 -20.27 -11.67 -24.02
N GLU A 568 -19.24 -12.48 -23.76
CA GLU A 568 -19.30 -13.93 -23.98
C GLU A 568 -20.30 -14.63 -23.05
N ILE A 569 -20.41 -14.20 -21.79
CA ILE A 569 -21.43 -14.72 -20.85
C ILE A 569 -22.84 -14.36 -21.35
N GLU A 570 -23.09 -13.09 -21.72
CA GLU A 570 -24.38 -12.65 -22.26
C GLU A 570 -24.79 -13.49 -23.48
N HIS A 571 -23.86 -13.68 -24.42
CA HIS A 571 -24.11 -14.46 -25.62
C HIS A 571 -24.31 -15.96 -25.33
N ARG A 572 -23.42 -16.59 -24.55
CA ARG A 572 -23.42 -18.05 -24.33
C ARG A 572 -24.59 -18.54 -23.50
N TYR A 573 -25.05 -17.75 -22.53
CA TYR A 573 -26.17 -18.13 -21.65
C TYR A 573 -27.48 -17.42 -22.01
N ALA A 574 -27.48 -16.59 -23.06
CA ALA A 574 -28.62 -15.77 -23.47
C ALA A 574 -29.17 -14.91 -22.32
N VAL A 575 -28.27 -14.24 -21.59
CA VAL A 575 -28.59 -13.37 -20.45
C VAL A 575 -28.26 -11.90 -20.77
N LYS A 576 -28.84 -10.99 -19.99
CA LYS A 576 -28.54 -9.54 -20.03
C LYS A 576 -27.84 -9.13 -18.75
N ILE A 577 -26.70 -8.46 -18.85
CA ILE A 577 -25.89 -8.05 -17.70
C ILE A 577 -25.71 -6.52 -17.71
N ARG A 578 -26.25 -5.85 -16.69
CA ARG A 578 -26.14 -4.40 -16.49
C ARG A 578 -24.98 -4.06 -15.56
N TYR A 579 -24.14 -3.08 -15.89
CA TYR A 579 -23.02 -2.65 -15.04
C TYR A 579 -22.56 -1.22 -15.33
N PRO A 580 -21.96 -0.51 -14.36
CA PRO A 580 -21.21 0.74 -14.62
C PRO A 580 -19.90 0.43 -15.35
N GLU A 581 -19.52 1.20 -16.39
CA GLU A 581 -18.27 0.98 -17.14
C GLU A 581 -17.02 1.01 -16.26
N GLU A 582 -16.96 1.95 -15.31
CA GLU A 582 -15.82 2.08 -14.38
C GLU A 582 -15.63 0.85 -13.48
N LEU A 583 -16.66 0.00 -13.31
CA LEU A 583 -16.54 -1.23 -12.52
C LEU A 583 -15.68 -2.29 -13.21
N ILE A 584 -15.63 -2.28 -14.55
CA ILE A 584 -14.98 -3.33 -15.36
C ILE A 584 -13.82 -2.83 -16.24
N LYS A 585 -13.67 -1.51 -16.35
CA LYS A 585 -12.61 -0.86 -17.14
C LYS A 585 -11.23 -1.30 -16.68
N ASP A 586 -10.37 -1.61 -17.64
CA ASP A 586 -8.98 -2.07 -17.44
C ASP A 586 -8.82 -3.36 -16.60
N LYS A 587 -9.92 -4.10 -16.34
CA LYS A 587 -9.88 -5.39 -15.63
C LYS A 587 -9.74 -6.57 -16.60
N PHE A 588 -9.00 -7.59 -16.18
CA PHE A 588 -8.72 -8.79 -16.98
C PHE A 588 -8.98 -10.06 -16.18
N VAL A 589 -9.48 -11.09 -16.85
CA VAL A 589 -9.75 -12.40 -16.26
C VAL A 589 -8.71 -13.39 -16.80
N THR A 590 -7.84 -13.89 -15.93
CA THR A 590 -6.88 -14.95 -16.26
C THR A 590 -7.60 -16.30 -16.30
N TYR A 591 -7.27 -17.14 -17.29
CA TYR A 591 -7.88 -18.43 -17.54
C TYR A 591 -9.39 -18.30 -17.79
N ALA A 592 -9.78 -17.28 -18.57
CA ALA A 592 -11.17 -16.86 -18.71
C ALA A 592 -12.08 -18.01 -19.15
N ASP A 593 -11.70 -18.73 -20.22
CA ASP A 593 -12.51 -19.82 -20.76
C ASP A 593 -12.65 -21.00 -19.79
N TRP A 594 -11.64 -21.28 -18.96
CA TRP A 594 -11.66 -22.34 -17.92
C TRP A 594 -12.60 -22.02 -16.76
N ARG A 595 -13.03 -20.76 -16.62
CA ARG A 595 -13.94 -20.33 -15.56
C ARG A 595 -15.41 -20.50 -15.94
N PHE A 596 -15.72 -20.78 -17.21
CA PHE A 596 -17.07 -21.12 -17.66
C PHE A 596 -17.51 -22.48 -17.15
N ARG A 597 -18.80 -22.57 -16.80
CA ARG A 597 -19.48 -23.81 -16.37
C ARG A 597 -20.66 -24.04 -17.30
N PRO A 598 -20.66 -25.12 -18.09
CA PRO A 598 -21.77 -25.42 -18.98
C PRO A 598 -23.11 -25.40 -18.22
N ALA A 599 -24.13 -24.77 -18.81
CA ALA A 599 -25.48 -24.64 -18.26
C ALA A 599 -25.63 -23.92 -16.89
N ASP A 600 -24.56 -23.37 -16.32
CA ASP A 600 -24.60 -22.66 -15.03
C ASP A 600 -23.98 -21.26 -15.16
N VAL A 601 -24.84 -20.30 -15.48
CA VAL A 601 -24.43 -18.90 -15.68
C VAL A 601 -23.96 -18.26 -14.38
N GLU A 602 -24.59 -18.58 -13.26
CA GLU A 602 -24.32 -17.95 -11.97
C GLU A 602 -22.97 -18.43 -11.43
N LYS A 603 -22.68 -19.74 -11.50
CA LYS A 603 -21.35 -20.28 -11.14
C LYS A 603 -20.25 -19.78 -12.07
N THR A 604 -20.55 -19.59 -13.35
CA THR A 604 -19.63 -18.97 -14.31
C THR A 604 -19.31 -17.54 -13.91
N MET A 605 -20.33 -16.73 -13.65
CA MET A 605 -20.18 -15.34 -13.21
C MET A 605 -19.39 -15.27 -11.89
N THR A 606 -19.68 -16.13 -10.91
CA THR A 606 -18.94 -16.19 -9.64
C THR A 606 -17.46 -16.45 -9.86
N ASN A 607 -17.10 -17.48 -10.65
CA ASN A 607 -15.69 -17.81 -10.91
C ASN A 607 -14.93 -16.67 -11.59
N ILE A 608 -15.60 -15.90 -12.43
CA ILE A 608 -14.99 -14.83 -13.24
C ILE A 608 -14.86 -13.56 -12.42
N LEU A 609 -15.95 -13.12 -11.78
CA LEU A 609 -16.08 -11.82 -11.15
C LEU A 609 -15.41 -11.77 -9.76
N ALA A 610 -15.39 -12.88 -9.02
CA ALA A 610 -14.78 -12.92 -7.68
C ALA A 610 -13.30 -12.54 -7.67
N SER A 611 -12.57 -12.86 -8.75
CA SER A 611 -11.15 -12.48 -8.89
C SER A 611 -10.89 -10.98 -9.02
N GLN A 612 -11.96 -10.19 -9.17
CA GLN A 612 -11.92 -8.76 -9.48
C GLN A 612 -12.64 -7.91 -8.43
N ASP A 613 -13.01 -8.49 -7.27
CA ASP A 613 -13.86 -7.89 -6.24
C ASP A 613 -15.21 -7.41 -6.79
N ILE A 614 -15.82 -8.21 -7.68
CA ILE A 614 -17.12 -7.94 -8.30
C ILE A 614 -18.07 -9.10 -7.99
N THR A 615 -19.33 -8.77 -7.66
CA THR A 615 -20.44 -9.72 -7.48
C THR A 615 -21.59 -9.34 -8.41
N PHE A 616 -22.67 -10.11 -8.38
CA PHE A 616 -23.86 -9.85 -9.18
C PHE A 616 -25.14 -10.09 -8.39
N ALA A 617 -26.19 -9.36 -8.75
CA ALA A 617 -27.55 -9.57 -8.28
C ALA A 617 -28.44 -9.97 -9.46
N LYS A 618 -29.36 -10.91 -9.24
CA LYS A 618 -30.36 -11.32 -10.24
C LYS A 618 -31.53 -10.33 -10.20
N GLU A 619 -31.83 -9.69 -11.33
CA GLU A 619 -32.91 -8.69 -11.45
C GLU A 619 -34.17 -9.27 -12.13
N GLY A 620 -34.15 -10.56 -12.47
CA GLY A 620 -35.25 -11.27 -13.11
C GLY A 620 -34.76 -12.51 -13.86
N ASP A 621 -35.66 -13.15 -14.60
CA ASP A 621 -35.26 -14.27 -15.45
C ASP A 621 -34.27 -13.78 -16.52
N LYS A 622 -33.10 -14.42 -16.57
CA LYS A 622 -31.97 -14.10 -17.45
C LYS A 622 -31.46 -12.65 -17.40
N LYS A 623 -31.70 -11.91 -16.30
CA LYS A 623 -31.22 -10.53 -16.11
C LYS A 623 -30.39 -10.41 -14.85
N TYR A 624 -29.19 -9.83 -14.98
CA TYR A 624 -28.24 -9.66 -13.89
C TYR A 624 -27.69 -8.24 -13.85
N LYS A 625 -27.29 -7.79 -12.66
CA LYS A 625 -26.59 -6.52 -12.44
C LYS A 625 -25.27 -6.79 -11.74
N LEU A 626 -24.16 -6.29 -12.29
CA LEU A 626 -22.87 -6.35 -11.60
C LEU A 626 -22.76 -5.22 -10.59
N GLN A 627 -22.08 -5.53 -9.49
CA GLN A 627 -21.81 -4.60 -8.40
C GLN A 627 -20.48 -4.92 -7.74
N ALA A 628 -19.87 -3.96 -7.06
CA ALA A 628 -18.65 -4.22 -6.29
C ALA A 628 -18.95 -5.23 -5.18
N PHE A 629 -17.93 -6.01 -4.76
CA PHE A 629 -18.03 -6.87 -3.59
C PHE A 629 -18.44 -6.05 -2.36
N GLN A 630 -19.47 -6.54 -1.67
CA GLN A 630 -20.05 -5.91 -0.48
C GLN A 630 -19.86 -6.86 0.70
N TYR A 631 -18.86 -6.60 1.54
CA TYR A 631 -18.49 -7.48 2.65
C TYR A 631 -19.62 -7.78 3.65
N HIS A 632 -20.63 -6.91 3.72
CA HIS A 632 -21.77 -7.04 4.63
C HIS A 632 -22.90 -7.91 4.06
N LEU A 633 -22.83 -8.29 2.77
CA LEU A 633 -23.90 -8.99 2.07
C LEU A 633 -23.44 -10.38 1.61
N LYS A 634 -24.27 -11.37 1.92
CA LYS A 634 -24.19 -12.76 1.46
C LYS A 634 -25.48 -13.09 0.71
N THR A 635 -25.50 -14.21 0.01
CA THR A 635 -26.75 -14.78 -0.51
C THR A 635 -27.60 -15.36 0.63
N PRO A 636 -28.93 -15.44 0.48
CA PRO A 636 -29.79 -16.11 1.46
C PRO A 636 -29.35 -17.54 1.77
N ASP A 637 -28.91 -18.30 0.77
CA ASP A 637 -28.42 -19.67 0.94
C ASP A 637 -27.13 -19.73 1.76
N GLU A 638 -26.17 -18.83 1.52
CA GLU A 638 -24.97 -18.72 2.36
C GLU A 638 -25.31 -18.33 3.80
N GLY A 639 -26.31 -17.45 3.99
CA GLY A 639 -26.84 -17.10 5.31
C GLY A 639 -27.39 -18.32 6.04
N LYS A 640 -28.24 -19.11 5.36
CA LYS A 640 -28.79 -20.37 5.88
C LYS A 640 -27.69 -21.38 6.23
N GLN A 641 -26.73 -21.61 5.34
CA GLN A 641 -25.60 -22.49 5.59
C GLN A 641 -24.77 -22.05 6.80
N GLN A 642 -24.58 -20.73 6.99
CA GLN A 642 -23.90 -20.23 8.17
C GLN A 642 -24.72 -20.52 9.44
N LEU A 643 -26.04 -20.35 9.41
CA LEU A 643 -26.89 -20.72 10.55
C LEU A 643 -26.81 -22.22 10.85
N ASP A 644 -26.83 -23.07 9.83
CA ASP A 644 -26.67 -24.53 10.00
C ASP A 644 -25.32 -24.88 10.63
N TYR A 645 -24.24 -24.20 10.23
CA TYR A 645 -22.93 -24.34 10.86
C TYR A 645 -22.93 -23.88 12.32
N LEU A 646 -23.43 -22.67 12.60
CA LEU A 646 -23.50 -22.12 13.96
C LEU A 646 -24.32 -23.02 14.88
N ALA A 647 -25.41 -23.58 14.35
CA ALA A 647 -26.26 -24.56 14.99
C ALA A 647 -25.52 -25.84 15.46
N THR A 648 -24.35 -26.15 14.91
CA THR A 648 -23.51 -27.29 15.35
C THR A 648 -22.59 -26.95 16.52
N LEU A 649 -22.34 -25.67 16.79
CA LEU A 649 -21.37 -25.23 17.81
C LEU A 649 -21.90 -25.33 19.24
N TYR A 650 -23.22 -25.44 19.39
CA TYR A 650 -23.90 -25.51 20.67
C TYR A 650 -25.20 -26.32 20.54
N THR A 651 -25.48 -27.09 21.58
CA THR A 651 -26.63 -28.02 21.62
C THR A 651 -27.45 -27.90 22.90
N ASP A 652 -26.97 -27.12 23.86
CA ASP A 652 -27.56 -26.94 25.18
C ASP A 652 -27.23 -25.55 25.75
N VAL A 653 -27.80 -25.25 26.92
CA VAL A 653 -27.57 -23.96 27.62
C VAL A 653 -26.09 -23.75 27.94
N ALA A 654 -25.37 -24.78 28.40
CA ALA A 654 -23.99 -24.62 28.85
C ALA A 654 -23.04 -24.24 27.69
N SER A 655 -23.14 -24.95 26.57
CA SER A 655 -22.39 -24.67 25.34
C SER A 655 -22.77 -23.32 24.73
N TRP A 656 -24.06 -22.96 24.75
CA TRP A 656 -24.52 -21.66 24.28
C TRP A 656 -24.05 -20.48 25.16
N GLU A 657 -24.12 -20.59 26.49
CA GLU A 657 -23.60 -19.55 27.40
C GLU A 657 -22.09 -19.35 27.24
N LYS A 658 -21.34 -20.43 27.01
CA LYS A 658 -19.91 -20.34 26.69
C LYS A 658 -19.67 -19.56 25.39
N ARG A 659 -20.43 -19.85 24.33
CA ARG A 659 -20.35 -19.13 23.06
C ARG A 659 -20.73 -17.65 23.21
N LYS A 660 -21.78 -17.34 23.98
CA LYS A 660 -22.17 -15.94 24.28
C LYS A 660 -21.04 -15.17 24.96
N ALA A 661 -20.37 -15.77 25.96
CA ALA A 661 -19.27 -15.13 26.67
C ALA A 661 -18.05 -14.86 25.75
N GLU A 662 -17.72 -15.80 24.87
CA GLU A 662 -16.68 -15.66 23.85
C GLU A 662 -17.01 -14.51 22.88
N LEU A 663 -18.22 -14.53 22.30
CA LEU A 663 -18.69 -13.50 21.38
C LEU A 663 -18.69 -12.12 22.02
N LYS A 664 -19.22 -11.99 23.24
CA LYS A 664 -19.25 -10.73 23.99
C LYS A 664 -17.84 -10.17 24.17
N THR A 665 -16.90 -10.98 24.65
CA THR A 665 -15.51 -10.57 24.86
C THR A 665 -14.86 -10.10 23.55
N CYS A 666 -15.03 -10.85 22.47
CA CYS A 666 -14.51 -10.47 21.17
C CYS A 666 -15.13 -9.18 20.65
N MET A 667 -16.45 -9.00 20.75
CA MET A 667 -17.14 -7.80 20.27
C MET A 667 -16.69 -6.56 21.03
N TRP A 668 -16.46 -6.66 22.34
CA TRP A 668 -15.88 -5.57 23.15
C TRP A 668 -14.50 -5.14 22.63
N HIS A 669 -13.64 -6.10 22.29
CA HIS A 669 -12.33 -5.82 21.69
C HIS A 669 -12.45 -5.24 20.28
N ALA A 670 -13.27 -5.85 19.42
CA ALA A 670 -13.51 -5.40 18.04
C ALA A 670 -14.02 -3.97 17.99
N LEU A 671 -14.96 -3.62 18.87
CA LEU A 671 -15.51 -2.26 19.01
C LEU A 671 -14.55 -1.29 19.73
N LYS A 672 -13.36 -1.72 20.17
CA LYS A 672 -12.43 -0.91 20.97
C LYS A 672 -13.03 -0.36 22.27
N LEU A 673 -13.98 -1.08 22.87
CA LEU A 673 -14.61 -0.68 24.14
C LEU A 673 -13.77 -1.08 25.37
N SER A 674 -12.75 -1.94 25.19
CA SER A 674 -11.89 -2.42 26.28
C SER A 674 -10.94 -1.36 26.86
N HIS A 675 -10.67 -0.28 26.11
CA HIS A 675 -9.72 0.77 26.49
C HIS A 675 -10.33 2.17 26.29
N LEU A 676 -11.50 2.39 26.88
CA LEU A 676 -12.16 3.69 26.81
C LEU A 676 -11.54 4.68 27.82
N PRO A 677 -11.48 5.98 27.47
CA PRO A 677 -11.26 7.03 28.46
C PRO A 677 -12.26 6.96 29.62
N ALA A 678 -11.89 7.57 30.75
CA ALA A 678 -12.79 7.70 31.88
C ALA A 678 -14.11 8.37 31.45
N LYS A 679 -15.23 7.86 31.97
CA LYS A 679 -16.56 8.43 31.72
C LYS A 679 -16.56 9.91 32.15
N PRO A 680 -17.05 10.84 31.32
CA PRO A 680 -17.27 12.22 31.74
C PRO A 680 -18.23 12.32 32.93
N ASN A 681 -17.94 13.21 33.88
CA ASN A 681 -18.78 13.48 35.05
C ASN A 681 -19.70 14.70 34.85
N SER A 682 -19.80 15.23 33.62
CA SER A 682 -20.67 16.36 33.31
C SER A 682 -22.14 15.99 33.44
N GLN A 683 -22.95 16.96 33.86
CA GLN A 683 -24.39 16.80 33.91
C GLN A 683 -24.97 16.94 32.49
N PRO A 684 -25.97 16.13 32.12
CA PRO A 684 -26.65 16.28 30.84
C PRO A 684 -27.29 17.66 30.69
N ILE A 685 -27.25 18.19 29.48
CA ILE A 685 -27.89 19.45 29.12
C ILE A 685 -29.34 19.14 28.77
N ILE A 686 -30.29 19.74 29.47
CA ILE A 686 -31.73 19.46 29.30
C ILE A 686 -32.44 20.76 28.93
N THR A 687 -33.22 20.72 27.85
CA THR A 687 -34.05 21.84 27.38
C THR A 687 -35.37 21.95 28.14
N ASN A 688 -36.08 23.06 27.92
CA ASN A 688 -37.40 23.28 28.54
C ASN A 688 -38.38 22.15 28.19
N LYS A 689 -39.10 21.70 29.23
CA LYS A 689 -40.13 20.67 29.13
C LYS A 689 -41.33 21.13 28.32
N ARG A 690 -41.70 20.33 27.33
CA ARG A 690 -42.88 20.52 26.48
C ARG A 690 -43.93 19.49 26.86
N THR A 691 -45.18 19.92 27.04
CA THR A 691 -46.26 19.06 27.51
C THR A 691 -47.29 18.86 26.41
N TYR A 692 -47.68 17.61 26.19
CA TYR A 692 -48.64 17.19 25.18
C TYR A 692 -49.72 16.32 25.82
N ASP A 693 -50.68 15.83 25.01
CA ASP A 693 -51.71 14.92 25.50
C ASP A 693 -51.05 13.63 26.02
N GLY A 694 -51.07 13.42 27.34
CA GLY A 694 -50.62 12.20 28.00
C GLY A 694 -49.10 12.04 28.21
N TYR A 695 -48.26 12.89 27.63
CA TYR A 695 -46.80 12.81 27.74
C TYR A 695 -46.10 14.17 27.72
N THR A 696 -44.81 14.19 28.09
CA THR A 696 -43.92 15.35 27.97
C THR A 696 -42.70 15.01 27.14
N VAL A 697 -42.09 16.02 26.49
CA VAL A 697 -40.81 15.90 25.78
C VAL A 697 -39.80 16.90 26.30
N GLU A 698 -38.57 16.44 26.54
CA GLU A 698 -37.39 17.26 26.85
C GLU A 698 -36.26 16.82 25.91
N ASN A 699 -35.55 17.75 25.27
CA ASN A 699 -34.34 17.41 24.51
C ASN A 699 -33.14 17.39 25.45
N VAL A 700 -32.23 16.45 25.22
CA VAL A 700 -31.12 16.13 26.11
C VAL A 700 -29.84 15.96 25.30
N ALA A 701 -28.75 16.56 25.75
CA ALA A 701 -27.40 16.21 25.30
C ALA A 701 -26.61 15.56 26.45
N ILE A 702 -25.98 14.42 26.15
CA ILE A 702 -25.16 13.64 27.09
C ILE A 702 -23.74 13.61 26.56
N GLU A 703 -22.77 13.98 27.39
CA GLU A 703 -21.35 13.85 27.06
C GLU A 703 -20.92 12.39 27.24
N THR A 704 -20.62 11.68 26.14
CA THR A 704 -20.36 10.23 26.15
C THR A 704 -18.87 9.89 26.25
N LEU A 705 -18.03 10.77 25.72
CA LEU A 705 -16.57 10.84 25.89
C LEU A 705 -16.17 12.30 26.10
N PRO A 706 -14.97 12.61 26.63
CA PRO A 706 -14.51 14.00 26.79
C PRO A 706 -14.69 14.83 25.50
N GLY A 707 -15.61 15.79 25.53
CA GLY A 707 -15.98 16.66 24.41
C GLY A 707 -16.92 16.03 23.36
N LEU A 708 -17.32 14.77 23.47
CA LEU A 708 -18.25 14.12 22.53
C LEU A 708 -19.67 14.10 23.10
N TYR A 709 -20.63 14.65 22.38
CA TYR A 709 -22.02 14.71 22.81
C TYR A 709 -22.94 13.89 21.91
N VAL A 710 -23.87 13.16 22.54
CA VAL A 710 -25.04 12.60 21.86
C VAL A 710 -26.29 13.38 22.27
N THR A 711 -27.08 13.75 21.28
CA THR A 711 -28.32 14.51 21.43
C THR A 711 -29.53 13.62 21.20
N GLY A 712 -30.62 13.88 21.93
CA GLY A 712 -31.84 13.09 21.81
C GLY A 712 -33.05 13.78 22.43
N SER A 713 -34.20 13.12 22.35
CA SER A 713 -35.47 13.55 22.94
C SER A 713 -35.99 12.50 23.91
N LEU A 714 -36.27 12.94 25.15
CA LEU A 714 -36.81 12.17 26.25
C LEU A 714 -38.32 12.37 26.32
N TYR A 715 -39.08 11.29 26.10
CA TYR A 715 -40.52 11.25 26.21
C TYR A 715 -40.90 10.58 27.54
N LYS A 716 -41.76 11.23 28.33
CA LYS A 716 -42.20 10.72 29.65
C LYS A 716 -43.72 10.75 29.78
N PRO A 717 -44.34 9.78 30.46
CA PRO A 717 -45.75 9.83 30.81
C PRO A 717 -46.04 10.98 31.80
N LEU A 718 -47.25 11.54 31.75
CA LEU A 718 -47.69 12.53 32.73
C LEU A 718 -48.04 11.89 34.09
N ASN A 719 -47.69 12.58 35.18
CA ASN A 719 -48.20 12.36 36.54
C ASN A 719 -48.06 10.92 37.08
N THR A 720 -46.91 10.26 36.87
CA THR A 720 -46.65 8.91 37.37
C THR A 720 -45.86 8.92 38.69
N LYS A 721 -46.41 8.24 39.71
CA LYS A 721 -45.72 7.95 40.99
C LYS A 721 -45.10 6.54 41.04
N VAL A 722 -45.33 5.73 40.03
CA VAL A 722 -44.85 4.34 39.92
C VAL A 722 -43.55 4.29 39.13
N LEU A 723 -42.75 3.24 39.37
CA LEU A 723 -41.60 2.92 38.53
C LEU A 723 -42.07 2.63 37.10
N MET A 724 -41.36 3.16 36.11
CA MET A 724 -41.71 3.13 34.69
C MET A 724 -40.63 2.38 33.90
N PRO A 725 -41.01 1.54 32.93
CA PRO A 725 -40.05 0.95 32.00
C PRO A 725 -39.27 2.03 31.25
N VAL A 726 -38.03 1.71 30.89
CA VAL A 726 -37.18 2.56 30.04
C VAL A 726 -37.05 1.91 28.67
N ILE A 727 -37.23 2.68 27.60
CA ILE A 727 -37.17 2.21 26.22
C ILE A 727 -36.20 3.07 25.42
N LEU A 728 -35.08 2.46 25.03
CA LEU A 728 -34.15 3.06 24.08
C LEU A 728 -34.70 2.90 22.65
N ASN A 729 -34.65 3.97 21.88
CA ASN A 729 -35.11 4.01 20.51
C ASN A 729 -33.97 4.45 19.57
N PRO A 730 -32.91 3.63 19.39
CA PRO A 730 -31.89 3.91 18.38
C PRO A 730 -32.55 4.00 17.01
N ASP A 731 -32.04 4.92 16.19
CA ASP A 731 -32.63 5.17 14.90
C ASP A 731 -31.90 4.48 13.75
N GLY A 732 -32.60 4.28 12.63
CA GLY A 732 -32.04 3.74 11.39
C GLY A 732 -31.75 4.86 10.38
N HIS A 733 -31.24 4.48 9.20
CA HIS A 733 -30.98 5.42 8.10
C HIS A 733 -32.25 5.89 7.37
N PHE A 734 -33.27 6.28 8.12
CA PHE A 734 -34.54 6.74 7.59
C PHE A 734 -34.58 8.27 7.51
N GLY A 735 -34.48 8.82 6.31
CA GLY A 735 -34.68 10.25 6.03
C GLY A 735 -33.98 11.16 7.03
N ASP A 736 -34.77 11.83 7.86
CA ASP A 736 -34.31 12.82 8.84
C ASP A 736 -33.94 12.25 10.21
N GLY A 737 -33.66 10.96 10.30
CA GLY A 737 -33.33 10.30 11.55
C GLY A 737 -34.46 10.44 12.58
N ARG A 738 -34.12 10.69 13.85
CA ARG A 738 -35.09 10.79 14.96
C ARG A 738 -36.13 11.91 14.82
N TYR A 739 -35.92 12.89 13.94
CA TYR A 739 -36.82 14.04 13.77
C TYR A 739 -38.09 13.71 12.99
N ARG A 740 -38.11 12.59 12.26
CA ARG A 740 -39.25 12.20 11.42
C ARG A 740 -40.50 11.86 12.24
N ALA A 741 -41.66 11.97 11.59
CA ALA A 741 -42.95 11.77 12.24
C ALA A 741 -43.12 10.38 12.87
N ASP A 742 -42.74 9.28 12.20
CA ASP A 742 -42.91 7.93 12.76
C ASP A 742 -42.02 7.64 13.97
N ALA A 743 -40.85 8.27 14.07
CA ALA A 743 -40.01 8.17 15.27
C ALA A 743 -40.68 8.88 16.46
N GLN A 744 -41.27 10.05 16.22
CA GLN A 744 -42.00 10.80 17.24
C GLN A 744 -43.28 10.06 17.66
N TYR A 745 -44.08 9.55 16.72
CA TYR A 745 -45.24 8.69 17.03
C TYR A 745 -44.85 7.52 17.92
N ARG A 746 -43.79 6.78 17.55
CA ARG A 746 -43.29 5.63 18.31
C ARG A 746 -42.96 5.99 19.77
N CYS A 747 -42.18 7.05 19.98
CA CYS A 747 -41.74 7.42 21.33
C CYS A 747 -42.88 8.03 22.16
N ALA A 748 -43.74 8.85 21.54
CA ALA A 748 -44.91 9.43 22.19
C ALA A 748 -45.91 8.35 22.62
N MET A 749 -46.17 7.35 21.78
CA MET A 749 -47.07 6.24 22.11
C MET A 749 -46.53 5.39 23.25
N GLN A 750 -45.24 5.07 23.25
CA GLN A 750 -44.57 4.41 24.38
C GLN A 750 -44.75 5.19 25.69
N ALA A 751 -44.60 6.52 25.65
CA ALA A 751 -44.83 7.39 26.80
C ALA A 751 -46.28 7.44 27.24
N ARG A 752 -47.24 7.54 26.32
CA ARG A 752 -48.67 7.52 26.63
C ARG A 752 -49.11 6.20 27.28
N MET A 753 -48.52 5.08 26.86
CA MET A 753 -48.77 3.76 27.47
C MET A 753 -48.09 3.58 28.86
N GLY A 754 -47.14 4.45 29.23
CA GLY A 754 -46.55 4.47 30.57
C GLY A 754 -45.05 4.17 30.67
N ALA A 755 -44.30 4.26 29.57
CA ALA A 755 -42.85 4.06 29.57
C ALA A 755 -42.05 5.36 29.38
N ILE A 756 -40.83 5.44 29.90
CA ILE A 756 -39.87 6.47 29.52
C ILE A 756 -39.26 6.05 28.19
N ALA A 757 -39.39 6.85 27.14
CA ALA A 757 -38.81 6.57 25.84
C ALA A 757 -37.74 7.60 25.47
N PHE A 758 -36.61 7.14 24.93
CA PHE A 758 -35.51 8.02 24.52
C PHE A 758 -35.03 7.69 23.12
N SER A 759 -35.19 8.62 22.19
CA SER A 759 -34.62 8.55 20.83
C SER A 759 -33.44 9.50 20.71
N TYR A 760 -32.35 9.06 20.09
CA TYR A 760 -31.11 9.84 20.00
C TYR A 760 -30.52 9.82 18.59
N ASP A 761 -29.71 10.83 18.30
CA ASP A 761 -29.09 11.04 16.99
C ASP A 761 -28.08 9.93 16.68
N LEU A 762 -28.07 9.50 15.41
CA LEU A 762 -26.96 8.72 14.86
C LEU A 762 -25.68 9.56 14.87
N PHE A 763 -24.54 8.89 14.90
CA PHE A 763 -23.25 9.58 14.84
C PHE A 763 -23.14 10.40 13.55
N ALA A 764 -22.74 11.67 13.64
CA ALA A 764 -22.68 12.63 12.53
C ALA A 764 -24.02 12.89 11.81
N TRP A 765 -25.15 12.59 12.45
CA TRP A 765 -26.50 12.99 12.02
C TRP A 765 -27.12 13.93 13.06
N GLY A 766 -28.15 14.67 12.65
CA GLY A 766 -28.80 15.64 13.55
C GLY A 766 -27.80 16.63 14.11
N GLU A 767 -27.81 16.84 15.42
CA GLU A 767 -26.89 17.78 16.06
C GLU A 767 -25.48 17.19 16.27
N SER A 768 -25.29 15.87 16.09
CA SER A 768 -23.95 15.28 16.00
C SER A 768 -23.20 15.80 14.76
N ALA A 769 -23.91 16.28 13.74
CA ALA A 769 -23.32 16.94 12.57
C ALA A 769 -22.70 18.33 12.89
N LEU A 770 -22.96 18.88 14.08
CA LEU A 770 -22.25 20.07 14.57
C LEU A 770 -20.82 19.74 15.03
N GLN A 771 -20.57 18.48 15.37
CA GLN A 771 -19.27 17.97 15.81
C GLN A 771 -18.49 17.24 14.71
N PHE A 772 -19.19 16.64 13.74
CA PHE A 772 -18.58 15.81 12.69
C PHE A 772 -19.23 16.07 11.35
N LYS A 773 -18.52 15.76 10.26
CA LYS A 773 -19.09 15.89 8.93
C LYS A 773 -20.01 14.71 8.64
N PRO A 774 -21.07 14.88 7.83
CA PRO A 774 -21.95 13.77 7.47
C PRO A 774 -21.23 12.55 6.89
N GLU A 775 -20.11 12.76 6.17
CA GLU A 775 -19.30 11.67 5.61
C GLU A 775 -18.63 10.79 6.69
N ASP A 776 -18.37 11.36 7.88
CA ASP A 776 -17.76 10.64 9.00
C ASP A 776 -18.69 9.54 9.55
N HIS A 777 -20.00 9.63 9.30
CA HIS A 777 -20.97 8.56 9.61
C HIS A 777 -20.60 7.22 8.94
N ARG A 778 -19.94 7.28 7.77
CA ARG A 778 -19.53 6.09 7.01
C ARG A 778 -18.10 5.64 7.33
N LYS A 779 -17.57 5.99 8.50
CA LYS A 779 -16.30 5.47 9.03
C LYS A 779 -16.56 4.40 10.09
N SER A 780 -15.61 3.48 10.28
CA SER A 780 -15.77 2.33 11.16
C SER A 780 -16.07 2.70 12.62
N LEU A 781 -15.41 3.74 13.16
CA LEU A 781 -15.63 4.19 14.54
C LEU A 781 -17.08 4.64 14.81
N ALA A 782 -17.87 4.99 13.79
CA ALA A 782 -19.29 5.31 13.99
C ALA A 782 -20.04 4.15 14.67
N GLN A 783 -19.68 2.90 14.38
CA GLN A 783 -20.27 1.73 15.05
C GLN A 783 -19.94 1.71 16.55
N THR A 784 -18.66 1.91 16.88
CA THR A 784 -18.20 2.03 18.28
C THR A 784 -18.93 3.14 19.02
N ILE A 785 -19.00 4.33 18.42
CA ILE A 785 -19.62 5.49 19.06
C ILE A 785 -21.12 5.32 19.23
N GLN A 786 -21.83 4.71 18.28
CA GLN A 786 -23.26 4.45 18.44
C GLN A 786 -23.55 3.46 19.57
N VAL A 787 -22.75 2.40 19.71
CA VAL A 787 -22.85 1.46 20.84
C VAL A 787 -22.56 2.20 22.16
N LEU A 788 -21.48 2.98 22.20
CA LEU A 788 -21.12 3.75 23.39
C LEU A 788 -22.20 4.77 23.77
N ASN A 789 -22.77 5.47 22.79
CA ASN A 789 -23.86 6.42 22.98
C ASN A 789 -25.10 5.74 23.57
N GLY A 790 -25.47 4.55 23.07
CA GLY A 790 -26.56 3.76 23.65
C GLY A 790 -26.30 3.37 25.10
N MET A 791 -25.10 2.84 25.40
CA MET A 791 -24.72 2.44 26.77
C MET A 791 -24.69 3.63 27.73
N ARG A 792 -24.13 4.77 27.32
CA ARG A 792 -24.06 6.00 28.14
C ARG A 792 -25.41 6.67 28.31
N SER A 793 -26.27 6.61 27.29
CA SER A 793 -27.66 7.05 27.41
C SER A 793 -28.41 6.19 28.43
N LEU A 794 -28.22 4.87 28.39
CA LEU A 794 -28.82 3.97 29.38
C LEU A 794 -28.33 4.22 30.79
N ASP A 795 -27.02 4.44 30.97
CA ASP A 795 -26.45 4.80 32.27
C ASP A 795 -27.20 5.99 32.88
N TRP A 796 -27.46 7.03 32.09
CA TRP A 796 -28.16 8.22 32.57
C TRP A 796 -29.67 7.98 32.75
N LEU A 797 -30.35 7.35 31.80
CA LEU A 797 -31.79 7.10 31.90
C LEU A 797 -32.17 6.33 33.17
N LEU A 798 -31.33 5.38 33.59
CA LEU A 798 -31.54 4.60 34.81
C LEU A 798 -31.28 5.40 36.11
N THR A 799 -30.72 6.60 36.02
CA THR A 799 -30.64 7.54 37.16
C THR A 799 -31.90 8.40 37.29
N LEU A 800 -32.76 8.44 36.27
CA LEU A 800 -33.96 9.26 36.31
C LEU A 800 -34.90 8.79 37.40
N LYS A 801 -35.51 9.76 38.08
CA LYS A 801 -36.53 9.49 39.09
C LYS A 801 -37.66 8.68 38.46
N ASN A 802 -38.00 7.57 39.12
CA ASN A 802 -39.01 6.60 38.69
C ASN A 802 -38.65 5.74 37.47
N ALA A 803 -37.40 5.69 37.01
CA ALA A 803 -36.97 4.68 36.03
C ALA A 803 -36.89 3.28 36.69
N ASP A 804 -37.39 2.26 36.01
CA ASP A 804 -37.36 0.88 36.46
C ASP A 804 -36.18 0.13 35.82
N PRO A 805 -35.10 -0.16 36.57
CA PRO A 805 -33.94 -0.86 36.02
C PRO A 805 -34.23 -2.33 35.68
N LYS A 806 -35.39 -2.88 36.08
CA LYS A 806 -35.80 -4.26 35.75
C LYS A 806 -36.64 -4.35 34.48
N ARG A 807 -37.09 -3.22 33.93
CA ARG A 807 -37.91 -3.16 32.70
C ARG A 807 -37.26 -2.23 31.70
N VAL A 808 -36.21 -2.70 31.05
CA VAL A 808 -35.47 -1.95 30.02
C VAL A 808 -35.69 -2.60 28.67
N ALA A 809 -36.25 -1.87 27.73
CA ALA A 809 -36.40 -2.31 26.35
C ALA A 809 -35.52 -1.49 25.42
N ILE A 810 -35.28 -2.06 24.24
CA ILE A 810 -34.68 -1.35 23.11
C ILE A 810 -35.41 -1.73 21.83
N SER A 811 -35.66 -0.76 20.96
CA SER A 811 -36.26 -0.99 19.65
C SER A 811 -35.82 0.03 18.62
N GLY A 812 -35.45 -0.45 17.44
CA GLY A 812 -35.04 0.37 16.31
C GLY A 812 -35.25 -0.36 14.99
N GLY A 813 -35.46 0.41 13.93
CA GLY A 813 -35.64 -0.09 12.57
C GLY A 813 -34.37 0.00 11.74
N SER A 814 -34.13 -0.92 10.80
CA SER A 814 -32.97 -0.89 9.89
C SER A 814 -31.64 -0.80 10.66
N GLY A 815 -30.78 0.17 10.41
CA GLY A 815 -29.55 0.41 11.20
C GLY A 815 -29.79 0.57 12.73
N GLY A 816 -30.97 1.03 13.15
CA GLY A 816 -31.39 1.05 14.55
C GLY A 816 -31.72 -0.35 15.08
N GLY A 817 -32.17 -1.26 14.21
CA GLY A 817 -32.31 -2.69 14.49
C GLY A 817 -30.95 -3.36 14.68
N SER A 818 -29.95 -3.00 13.87
CA SER A 818 -28.56 -3.45 14.05
C SER A 818 -28.03 -3.04 15.43
N GLN A 819 -28.23 -1.77 15.81
CA GLN A 819 -27.89 -1.29 17.14
C GLN A 819 -28.67 -2.00 18.25
N THR A 820 -29.97 -2.26 18.04
CA THR A 820 -30.83 -2.97 18.99
C THR A 820 -30.27 -4.34 19.32
N MET A 821 -29.92 -5.15 18.31
CA MET A 821 -29.33 -6.48 18.52
C MET A 821 -27.97 -6.38 19.24
N LEU A 822 -27.09 -5.50 18.76
CA LEU A 822 -25.74 -5.38 19.29
C LEU A 822 -25.71 -4.86 20.74
N LEU A 823 -26.48 -3.83 21.07
CA LEU A 823 -26.59 -3.32 22.44
C LEU A 823 -27.19 -4.38 23.37
N THR A 824 -28.23 -5.10 22.93
CA THR A 824 -28.83 -6.18 23.73
C THR A 824 -27.82 -7.29 24.04
N ALA A 825 -26.95 -7.62 23.08
CA ALA A 825 -25.90 -8.63 23.25
C ALA A 825 -24.79 -8.18 24.22
N LEU A 826 -24.48 -6.88 24.26
CA LEU A 826 -23.37 -6.32 25.05
C LEU A 826 -23.79 -5.85 26.45
N ASP A 827 -25.04 -5.42 26.62
CA ASP A 827 -25.56 -4.84 27.87
C ASP A 827 -26.71 -5.67 28.44
N ASP A 828 -26.43 -6.36 29.55
CA ASP A 828 -27.37 -7.29 30.18
C ASP A 828 -28.51 -6.57 30.91
N ARG A 829 -28.40 -5.24 31.12
CA ARG A 829 -29.48 -4.42 31.70
C ARG A 829 -30.69 -4.35 30.78
N ILE A 830 -30.51 -4.54 29.47
CA ILE A 830 -31.62 -4.59 28.51
C ILE A 830 -32.36 -5.91 28.71
N THR A 831 -33.61 -5.86 29.15
CA THR A 831 -34.43 -7.03 29.48
C THR A 831 -35.44 -7.41 28.39
N LEU A 832 -35.60 -6.58 27.36
CA LEU A 832 -36.50 -6.82 26.22
C LEU A 832 -35.92 -6.20 24.94
N SER A 833 -36.00 -6.90 23.81
CA SER A 833 -35.40 -6.43 22.54
C SER A 833 -36.37 -6.52 21.36
N VAL A 834 -36.49 -5.48 20.55
CA VAL A 834 -37.36 -5.47 19.36
C VAL A 834 -36.62 -4.92 18.14
N PRO A 835 -35.76 -5.72 17.47
CA PRO A 835 -35.19 -5.33 16.19
C PRO A 835 -36.26 -5.35 15.08
N VAL A 836 -36.34 -4.25 14.33
CA VAL A 836 -37.35 -4.06 13.27
C VAL A 836 -36.66 -3.95 11.91
N VAL A 837 -37.16 -4.71 10.93
CA VAL A 837 -36.74 -4.69 9.51
C VAL A 837 -35.21 -4.72 9.35
N MET A 838 -34.53 -5.55 10.15
CA MET A 838 -33.07 -5.68 10.10
C MET A 838 -32.51 -7.09 10.28
N LEU A 839 -33.17 -7.94 11.08
CA LEU A 839 -32.70 -9.28 11.41
C LEU A 839 -32.45 -10.10 10.14
N SER A 840 -31.22 -10.53 9.90
CA SER A 840 -30.85 -11.33 8.72
C SER A 840 -29.55 -12.09 8.96
N SER A 841 -29.49 -13.33 8.45
CA SER A 841 -28.27 -14.14 8.46
C SER A 841 -27.28 -13.76 7.36
N TYR A 842 -27.77 -13.06 6.32
CA TYR A 842 -27.03 -12.78 5.10
C TYR A 842 -26.82 -11.27 4.86
N HIS A 843 -27.43 -10.38 5.65
CA HIS A 843 -27.19 -8.94 5.60
C HIS A 843 -26.74 -8.41 6.98
N SER A 844 -25.45 -8.06 7.08
CA SER A 844 -24.81 -7.63 8.34
C SER A 844 -25.00 -6.14 8.67
N GLY A 845 -25.45 -5.33 7.69
CA GLY A 845 -25.60 -3.88 7.80
C GLY A 845 -24.74 -3.14 6.78
N GLY A 846 -25.36 -2.38 5.89
CA GLY A 846 -24.71 -1.79 4.71
C GLY A 846 -23.95 -0.48 5.00
N CYS A 847 -24.16 0.10 6.18
CA CYS A 847 -23.37 1.21 6.66
C CYS A 847 -22.21 0.73 7.56
N PRO A 848 -21.02 1.34 7.47
CA PRO A 848 -19.93 1.10 8.42
C PRO A 848 -20.31 1.36 9.88
N CYS A 849 -21.34 2.17 10.17
CA CYS A 849 -21.87 2.32 11.53
C CYS A 849 -22.55 1.05 12.08
N GLU A 850 -22.79 0.03 11.25
CA GLU A 850 -23.42 -1.23 11.62
C GLU A 850 -22.44 -2.42 11.57
N SER A 851 -21.45 -2.37 10.68
CA SER A 851 -20.57 -3.51 10.37
C SER A 851 -19.08 -3.14 10.21
N GLY A 852 -18.71 -1.88 10.43
CA GLY A 852 -17.38 -1.36 10.12
C GLY A 852 -16.25 -1.78 11.07
N MET A 853 -16.57 -2.25 12.28
CA MET A 853 -15.58 -2.68 13.29
C MET A 853 -15.32 -4.19 13.28
N GLY A 854 -15.94 -4.94 12.36
CA GLY A 854 -15.69 -6.38 12.21
C GLY A 854 -16.30 -7.26 13.31
N VAL A 855 -17.36 -6.82 14.00
CA VAL A 855 -18.05 -7.62 15.03
C VAL A 855 -18.56 -8.96 14.51
N HIS A 856 -18.93 -9.03 13.23
CA HIS A 856 -19.39 -10.26 12.57
C HIS A 856 -18.28 -11.29 12.33
N LEU A 857 -17.00 -10.91 12.52
CA LEU A 857 -15.86 -11.83 12.46
C LEU A 857 -15.56 -12.50 13.81
N CYS A 858 -16.28 -12.15 14.88
CA CYS A 858 -16.03 -12.69 16.21
C CYS A 858 -16.28 -14.19 16.35
N GLY A 859 -15.49 -14.81 17.22
CA GLY A 859 -15.44 -16.27 17.37
C GLY A 859 -14.90 -16.93 16.09
N THR A 860 -15.67 -17.86 15.54
CA THR A 860 -15.41 -18.50 14.25
C THR A 860 -16.16 -17.83 13.09
N GLY A 861 -16.58 -16.58 13.29
CA GLY A 861 -17.55 -15.86 12.45
C GLY A 861 -18.96 -16.00 13.03
N THR A 862 -19.72 -14.90 12.99
CA THR A 862 -21.09 -14.80 13.50
C THR A 862 -21.98 -14.03 12.50
N ASN A 863 -23.24 -13.79 12.83
CA ASN A 863 -24.16 -12.96 12.05
C ASN A 863 -25.19 -12.27 12.96
N ASN A 864 -26.03 -11.39 12.39
CA ASN A 864 -27.01 -10.63 13.17
C ASN A 864 -28.03 -11.53 13.90
N VAL A 865 -28.26 -12.76 13.43
CA VAL A 865 -29.20 -13.71 14.05
C VAL A 865 -28.60 -14.35 15.31
N GLU A 866 -27.35 -14.80 15.26
CA GLU A 866 -26.66 -15.31 16.45
C GLU A 866 -26.45 -14.17 17.48
N ILE A 867 -26.17 -12.94 17.02
CA ILE A 867 -26.11 -11.76 17.89
C ILE A 867 -27.48 -11.48 18.53
N ALA A 868 -28.57 -11.52 17.77
CA ALA A 868 -29.92 -11.37 18.30
C ALA A 868 -30.27 -12.48 19.30
N ALA A 869 -29.83 -13.72 19.04
CA ALA A 869 -30.03 -14.86 19.91
C ALA A 869 -29.35 -14.69 21.28
N MET A 870 -28.33 -13.83 21.40
CA MET A 870 -27.71 -13.49 22.68
C MET A 870 -28.70 -12.83 23.66
N ALA A 871 -29.87 -12.40 23.19
CA ALA A 871 -30.99 -12.00 24.03
C ALA A 871 -31.54 -13.17 24.87
N ALA A 872 -31.48 -14.41 24.38
CA ALA A 872 -32.10 -15.56 25.03
C ALA A 872 -31.63 -15.74 26.48
N PRO A 873 -32.55 -15.94 27.44
CA PRO A 873 -34.00 -16.16 27.27
C PRO A 873 -34.89 -14.91 27.43
N ARG A 874 -34.35 -13.68 27.34
CA ARG A 874 -35.09 -12.42 27.51
C ARG A 874 -36.13 -12.24 26.39
N PRO A 875 -37.32 -11.67 26.62
CA PRO A 875 -38.31 -11.46 25.58
C PRO A 875 -37.77 -10.69 24.35
N GLN A 876 -37.97 -11.24 23.15
CA GLN A 876 -37.55 -10.63 21.90
C GLN A 876 -38.63 -10.72 20.82
N LEU A 877 -38.85 -9.63 20.09
CA LEU A 877 -39.73 -9.60 18.93
C LEU A 877 -38.94 -9.17 17.68
N ALA A 878 -38.85 -10.04 16.69
CA ALA A 878 -38.37 -9.68 15.35
C ALA A 878 -39.56 -9.21 14.50
N ILE A 879 -39.54 -7.95 14.06
CA ILE A 879 -40.54 -7.43 13.11
C ILE A 879 -39.91 -7.39 11.73
N THR A 880 -40.51 -8.04 10.74
CA THR A 880 -39.92 -8.25 9.40
C THR A 880 -40.93 -8.02 8.29
N ASP A 881 -40.47 -7.86 7.05
CA ASP A 881 -41.32 -7.61 5.88
C ASP A 881 -40.87 -8.38 4.65
N GLY A 882 -41.71 -8.39 3.61
CA GLY A 882 -41.49 -9.21 2.41
C GLY A 882 -40.74 -8.52 1.27
N LYS A 883 -40.30 -7.26 1.42
CA LYS A 883 -39.65 -6.50 0.33
C LYS A 883 -38.23 -6.06 0.67
N ASP A 884 -37.66 -6.57 1.75
CA ASP A 884 -36.26 -6.31 2.14
C ASP A 884 -35.51 -7.59 2.51
N TRP A 885 -34.30 -7.44 3.09
CA TRP A 885 -33.45 -8.57 3.49
C TRP A 885 -33.99 -9.40 4.66
N THR A 886 -35.15 -9.05 5.21
CA THR A 886 -35.84 -9.80 6.26
C THR A 886 -36.92 -10.75 5.75
N GLN A 887 -37.14 -10.82 4.43
CA GLN A 887 -38.17 -11.64 3.80
C GLN A 887 -38.09 -13.14 4.13
N HIS A 888 -36.89 -13.67 4.42
CA HIS A 888 -36.67 -15.08 4.71
C HIS A 888 -36.72 -15.43 6.20
N VAL A 889 -36.89 -14.42 7.06
CA VAL A 889 -36.86 -14.61 8.52
C VAL A 889 -37.89 -15.64 9.01
N PRO A 890 -39.15 -15.67 8.53
CA PRO A 890 -40.11 -16.70 8.98
C PRO A 890 -39.62 -18.13 8.75
N ASP A 891 -38.91 -18.37 7.65
CA ASP A 891 -38.55 -19.70 7.19
C ASP A 891 -37.15 -20.15 7.61
N THR A 892 -36.25 -19.20 7.90
CA THR A 892 -34.82 -19.47 8.10
C THR A 892 -34.29 -18.92 9.42
N GLU A 893 -34.29 -17.60 9.61
CA GLU A 893 -33.69 -16.97 10.80
C GLU A 893 -34.51 -17.16 12.08
N PHE A 894 -35.84 -17.10 12.01
CA PHE A 894 -36.70 -17.22 13.17
C PHE A 894 -36.69 -18.65 13.78
N PRO A 895 -36.76 -19.74 12.98
CA PRO A 895 -36.58 -21.09 13.52
C PRO A 895 -35.25 -21.28 14.26
N PHE A 896 -34.17 -20.66 13.78
CA PHE A 896 -32.90 -20.67 14.50
C PHE A 896 -33.01 -19.97 15.86
N LEU A 897 -33.62 -18.77 15.92
CA LEU A 897 -33.87 -18.09 17.20
C LEU A 897 -34.71 -18.95 18.13
N GLN A 898 -35.80 -19.55 17.65
CA GLN A 898 -36.68 -20.41 18.45
C GLN A 898 -35.89 -21.57 19.08
N ARG A 899 -35.01 -22.23 18.32
CA ARG A 899 -34.15 -23.30 18.83
C ARG A 899 -33.24 -22.84 19.97
N ILE A 900 -32.67 -21.64 19.90
CA ILE A 900 -31.84 -21.12 21.01
C ILE A 900 -32.67 -20.87 22.25
N TYR A 901 -33.89 -20.32 22.10
CA TYR A 901 -34.81 -20.13 23.22
C TYR A 901 -35.33 -21.45 23.79
N GLU A 902 -35.42 -22.50 22.98
CA GLU A 902 -35.77 -23.86 23.41
C GLU A 902 -34.77 -24.44 24.40
N PHE A 903 -33.46 -24.14 24.27
CA PHE A 903 -32.46 -24.57 25.26
C PHE A 903 -32.83 -24.14 26.69
N TYR A 904 -33.50 -22.99 26.83
CA TYR A 904 -33.95 -22.45 28.11
C TYR A 904 -35.40 -22.83 28.46
N GLY A 905 -36.11 -23.58 27.60
CA GLY A 905 -37.55 -23.84 27.73
C GLY A 905 -38.40 -22.56 27.62
N LYS A 906 -37.97 -21.58 26.82
CA LYS A 906 -38.60 -20.24 26.71
C LYS A 906 -38.94 -19.85 25.27
N THR A 907 -39.35 -20.79 24.42
CA THR A 907 -39.72 -20.52 23.02
C THR A 907 -40.80 -19.43 22.87
N ASP A 908 -41.76 -19.34 23.80
CA ASP A 908 -42.80 -18.29 23.80
C ASP A 908 -42.29 -16.86 24.04
N ALA A 909 -41.05 -16.73 24.52
CA ALA A 909 -40.41 -15.43 24.76
C ALA A 909 -39.87 -14.80 23.47
N VAL A 910 -39.73 -15.56 22.38
CA VAL A 910 -39.30 -15.05 21.07
C VAL A 910 -40.42 -15.12 20.05
N LYS A 911 -40.65 -14.03 19.31
CA LYS A 911 -41.73 -13.93 18.31
C LYS A 911 -41.24 -13.30 17.02
N ASN A 912 -41.90 -13.64 15.91
CA ASN A 912 -41.78 -12.93 14.66
C ASN A 912 -43.15 -12.41 14.21
N VAL A 913 -43.21 -11.11 13.87
CA VAL A 913 -44.33 -10.52 13.13
C VAL A 913 -43.81 -10.21 11.74
N HIS A 914 -44.29 -10.98 10.75
CA HIS A 914 -43.91 -10.84 9.36
C HIS A 914 -45.00 -10.13 8.56
N LEU A 915 -44.62 -9.10 7.80
CA LEU A 915 -45.50 -8.25 7.01
C LEU A 915 -45.18 -8.45 5.51
N PRO A 916 -45.67 -9.52 4.87
CA PRO A 916 -45.19 -9.97 3.56
C PRO A 916 -45.47 -8.99 2.42
N GLN A 917 -46.46 -8.10 2.56
CA GLN A 917 -46.84 -7.14 1.52
C GLN A 917 -46.20 -5.75 1.72
N GLU A 918 -45.56 -5.52 2.87
CA GLU A 918 -44.95 -4.24 3.19
C GLU A 918 -43.47 -4.22 2.78
N GLY A 919 -42.84 -3.05 2.87
CA GLY A 919 -41.41 -2.92 2.60
C GLY A 919 -40.63 -2.23 3.72
N HIS A 920 -39.41 -1.85 3.38
CA HIS A 920 -38.39 -1.36 4.30
C HIS A 920 -38.72 0.03 4.86
N ASP A 921 -39.47 0.05 5.94
CA ASP A 921 -39.89 1.25 6.65
C ASP A 921 -40.16 0.93 8.14
N TYR A 922 -40.42 1.97 8.93
CA TYR A 922 -40.96 1.82 10.29
C TYR A 922 -42.41 2.33 10.37
N GLY A 923 -43.23 1.89 9.41
CA GLY A 923 -44.63 2.25 9.24
C GLY A 923 -45.55 1.76 10.36
N VAL A 924 -46.83 2.11 10.24
CA VAL A 924 -47.83 1.94 11.31
C VAL A 924 -47.93 0.49 11.79
N ASN A 925 -48.03 -0.49 10.89
CA ASN A 925 -48.19 -1.90 11.29
C ASN A 925 -46.97 -2.45 12.06
N LYS A 926 -45.76 -2.01 11.72
CA LYS A 926 -44.55 -2.31 12.50
C LYS A 926 -44.60 -1.68 13.89
N ARG A 927 -45.11 -0.45 13.99
CA ARG A 927 -45.29 0.24 15.29
C ARG A 927 -46.37 -0.41 16.13
N LEU A 928 -47.50 -0.81 15.55
CA LEU A 928 -48.58 -1.53 16.24
C LEU A 928 -48.07 -2.84 16.87
N ALA A 929 -47.34 -3.65 16.11
CA ALA A 929 -46.73 -4.88 16.61
C ALA A 929 -45.74 -4.63 17.77
N LEU A 930 -44.95 -3.56 17.69
CA LEU A 930 -44.10 -3.12 18.80
C LEU A 930 -44.93 -2.75 20.03
N TYR A 931 -45.98 -1.94 19.88
CA TYR A 931 -46.79 -1.47 21.01
C TYR A 931 -47.45 -2.62 21.76
N ASP A 932 -48.05 -3.56 21.03
CA ASP A 932 -48.69 -4.74 21.61
C ASP A 932 -47.68 -5.59 22.39
N PHE A 933 -46.48 -5.80 21.84
CA PHE A 933 -45.44 -6.58 22.49
C PHE A 933 -44.89 -5.92 23.75
N LEU A 934 -44.66 -4.61 23.72
CA LEU A 934 -44.25 -3.84 24.89
C LEU A 934 -45.34 -3.85 25.98
N ALA A 935 -46.59 -3.58 25.60
CA ALA A 935 -47.71 -3.57 26.52
C ALA A 935 -47.88 -4.92 27.23
N LYS A 936 -47.79 -6.03 26.47
CA LYS A 936 -47.88 -7.37 27.02
C LYS A 936 -46.74 -7.69 28.00
N ASN A 937 -45.49 -7.41 27.63
CA ASN A 937 -44.33 -7.86 28.43
C ASN A 937 -44.00 -6.94 29.61
N PHE A 938 -44.28 -5.63 29.49
CA PHE A 938 -43.98 -4.64 30.54
C PHE A 938 -45.22 -4.10 31.26
N ALA A 939 -46.39 -4.69 31.00
CA ALA A 939 -47.69 -4.28 31.55
C ALA A 939 -47.97 -2.78 31.32
N LEU A 940 -47.74 -2.31 30.09
CA LEU A 940 -48.10 -0.95 29.70
C LEU A 940 -49.61 -0.85 29.45
N ASP A 941 -50.16 0.35 29.61
CA ASP A 941 -51.60 0.59 29.49
C ASP A 941 -52.01 0.89 28.04
N LEU A 942 -52.28 -0.19 27.30
CA LEU A 942 -52.71 -0.11 25.90
C LEU A 942 -54.05 0.65 25.73
N LYS A 943 -54.92 0.65 26.75
CA LYS A 943 -56.23 1.33 26.68
C LYS A 943 -56.10 2.85 26.54
N LYS A 944 -55.01 3.45 27.03
CA LYS A 944 -54.74 4.90 26.91
C LYS A 944 -54.46 5.36 25.48
N VAL A 945 -54.15 4.42 24.61
CA VAL A 945 -53.80 4.68 23.22
C VAL A 945 -54.74 4.01 22.24
N GLN A 946 -55.87 3.46 22.71
CA GLN A 946 -56.92 2.90 21.87
C GLN A 946 -58.05 3.90 21.64
N ASP A 947 -58.66 3.84 20.46
CA ASP A 947 -59.92 4.51 20.14
C ASP A 947 -61.11 3.79 20.79
N LYS A 948 -62.32 4.33 20.58
CA LYS A 948 -63.56 3.73 21.12
C LYS A 948 -63.87 2.34 20.55
N SER A 949 -63.28 1.99 19.41
CA SER A 949 -63.43 0.69 18.75
C SER A 949 -62.39 -0.32 19.22
N GLY A 950 -61.44 0.08 20.08
CA GLY A 950 -60.37 -0.77 20.59
C GLY A 950 -59.13 -0.82 19.69
N ASN A 951 -59.06 -0.02 18.62
CA ASN A 951 -57.89 0.05 17.74
C ASN A 951 -56.89 1.06 18.28
N ILE A 952 -55.59 0.81 18.13
CA ILE A 952 -54.55 1.77 18.53
C ILE A 952 -54.62 3.00 17.63
N ASP A 953 -54.61 4.19 18.24
CA ASP A 953 -54.76 5.49 17.60
C ASP A 953 -53.59 6.42 17.93
N GLU A 954 -52.80 6.77 16.92
CA GLU A 954 -51.66 7.68 17.03
C GLU A 954 -52.03 9.16 16.85
N SER A 955 -53.28 9.49 16.53
CA SER A 955 -53.73 10.86 16.18
C SER A 955 -53.53 11.89 17.30
N LYS A 956 -53.42 11.43 18.55
CA LYS A 956 -53.17 12.27 19.74
C LYS A 956 -51.71 12.62 19.97
N CYS A 957 -50.79 12.05 19.19
CA CYS A 957 -49.38 12.40 19.26
C CYS A 957 -49.12 13.69 18.48
N THR A 958 -48.41 14.62 19.10
CA THR A 958 -47.98 15.86 18.42
C THR A 958 -46.66 15.61 17.69
N ILE A 959 -46.61 15.98 16.41
CA ILE A 959 -45.38 15.96 15.60
C ILE A 959 -44.73 17.34 15.66
N GLU A 960 -43.59 17.41 16.34
CA GLU A 960 -42.79 18.62 16.50
C GLU A 960 -41.99 18.92 15.23
N LYS A 961 -41.75 20.21 14.96
CA LYS A 961 -40.79 20.67 13.95
C LYS A 961 -39.38 20.58 14.51
N TYR A 962 -38.38 20.47 13.63
CA TYR A 962 -36.96 20.31 13.98
C TYR A 962 -36.45 21.28 15.05
N PRO A 963 -36.69 22.61 14.99
CA PRO A 963 -36.12 23.52 15.97
C PRO A 963 -36.56 23.22 17.40
N ALA A 964 -37.78 22.68 17.59
CA ALA A 964 -38.28 22.28 18.89
C ALA A 964 -37.56 21.04 19.46
N MET A 965 -36.83 20.29 18.63
CA MET A 965 -36.12 19.06 18.97
C MET A 965 -34.60 19.23 19.13
N TYR A 966 -34.07 20.43 18.89
CA TYR A 966 -32.66 20.77 19.08
C TYR A 966 -32.33 21.05 20.54
N VAL A 967 -31.10 20.73 20.94
CA VAL A 967 -30.51 21.04 22.25
C VAL A 967 -29.63 22.27 22.16
N PHE A 968 -28.88 22.41 21.07
CA PHE A 968 -27.85 23.41 20.90
C PHE A 968 -28.32 24.68 20.17
N GLY A 969 -29.61 24.80 19.89
CA GLY A 969 -30.19 25.92 19.15
C GLY A 969 -30.09 25.74 17.63
N GLU A 970 -30.75 26.61 16.87
CA GLU A 970 -30.91 26.45 15.41
C GLU A 970 -29.59 26.49 14.65
N LYS A 971 -28.57 27.15 15.19
CA LYS A 971 -27.23 27.28 14.58
C LYS A 971 -26.16 26.55 15.37
N GLY A 972 -26.55 25.76 16.38
CA GLY A 972 -25.61 25.10 17.30
C GLY A 972 -24.89 26.06 18.23
N GLU A 973 -25.44 27.26 18.47
CA GLU A 973 -24.84 28.31 19.28
C GLU A 973 -24.64 27.93 20.76
N ASN A 974 -25.39 26.95 21.26
CA ASN A 974 -25.28 26.43 22.62
C ASN A 974 -24.44 25.15 22.71
N LEU A 975 -23.72 24.76 21.65
CA LEU A 975 -22.79 23.63 21.69
C LEU A 975 -21.65 23.96 22.68
N PRO A 976 -21.36 23.08 23.67
CA PRO A 976 -20.31 23.34 24.66
C PRO A 976 -18.94 23.63 24.05
N VAL A 977 -18.18 24.52 24.69
CA VAL A 977 -16.86 24.95 24.19
C VAL A 977 -15.86 23.80 24.13
N ASN A 978 -16.00 22.80 25.01
CA ASN A 978 -15.15 21.61 25.02
C ASN A 978 -15.53 20.57 23.94
N ALA A 979 -16.57 20.82 23.13
CA ALA A 979 -17.01 19.88 22.13
C ALA A 979 -15.94 19.65 21.05
N ILE A 980 -15.61 18.38 20.79
CA ILE A 980 -14.73 18.01 19.68
C ILE A 980 -15.42 18.28 18.34
N ARG A 981 -14.65 18.72 17.33
CA ARG A 981 -15.18 19.20 16.04
C ARG A 981 -14.55 18.52 14.82
N LYS A 982 -13.71 17.52 15.05
CA LYS A 982 -12.95 16.82 14.02
C LYS A 982 -12.88 15.35 14.33
N PHE A 983 -12.97 14.53 13.30
CA PHE A 983 -12.90 13.08 13.44
C PHE A 983 -11.53 12.62 13.95
N GLU A 984 -10.45 13.31 13.59
CA GLU A 984 -9.10 12.97 14.03
C GLU A 984 -8.93 13.14 15.55
N ASP A 985 -9.68 14.04 16.18
CA ASP A 985 -9.63 14.22 17.63
C ASP A 985 -10.39 13.10 18.35
N LEU A 986 -11.47 12.59 17.73
CA LEU A 986 -12.13 11.36 18.17
C LEU A 986 -11.20 10.14 18.02
N GLU A 987 -10.45 10.04 16.92
CA GLU A 987 -9.49 8.95 16.71
C GLU A 987 -8.40 8.94 17.78
N LYS A 988 -7.85 10.12 18.12
CA LYS A 988 -6.87 10.25 19.21
C LYS A 988 -7.45 9.86 20.56
N LEU A 989 -8.72 10.18 20.82
CA LEU A 989 -9.39 9.85 22.07
C LEU A 989 -9.65 8.35 22.23
N MET A 990 -9.68 7.62 21.10
CA MET A 990 -9.90 6.17 21.01
C MET A 990 -8.60 5.38 20.80
N GLN A 991 -7.43 6.04 20.81
CA GLN A 991 -6.09 5.44 20.80
C GLN A 991 -5.57 5.36 22.23
#